data_AF-A0A946VQ24-F1
#
_entry.id   AF-A0A946VQ24-F1
#
_cell.length_a   1.000
_cell.length_b   1.000
_cell.length_c   1.000
_cell.angle_alpha   90.00
_cell.angle_beta   90.00
_cell.angle_gamma   90.00
#
_symmetry.space_group_name_H-M   'P 1'
#
loop_
_entity.id
_entity.type
_entity.pdbx_description
1 polymer ?
#
loop_
_entity_poly.entity_id
_entity_poly.type
_entity_poly.pdbx_seq_one_letter_code
_entity_poly.pdbx_strand_id
1 'polypeptide(L)'
;MPAAIAQEPADLNEPASTGEGEPTVEQPLGDPNEVMLNMSSRYFTASKFDIEVAGFRLMRRDVVSSTIGLPDLDIALASNGERLLPLARMLYAFGIKITGDRYSLAFNAEFAPAVKIDLQEKTIAYDGAIEPFTYLAGISEITNNREIYVTEAALSRIFNLELSWEDDLYEYVAVTDELLKMWRGRGKAYTGHEAELVKEALPELYGPATPNNNSLDFVQTRVAVDISARENDDTRVSINTAEDFWGGLWGGRYQLRFQQPDISWEDGQGFDSGEQNLSVPRYASWARIFDKNEVTVGDSNFSVNELALPFIDFTGARVNGVLGSGSSEINELTSFNIDGSFVQTRRFEGEAELGSSVKLFINDSEVAEAEVYEEPESPVGFGRYEFDEVSIPAGNLVAIRIEITEPGGRRVVRDLSTFNSNKLRPAGQLSYVGGIGTVRDETEWDNNGLIGAARFLYGINNRLTVGATIGHQNNAGSQFTDNLSVGSRARADQSDHLGLEFVVNPFSTLLLSTSLAQSDGSLEGSALVDEYKGSAFTVTADYVPNRRFNFSSRAYRYEPGFFNGVDVGLENREGYYAIAESHFNKFRATADYGKLQDNVDNDQPLTTSAEYYGLRLSSDSLLPYTYLFAEHDEVVPDDFASKSISSVGLRSNLLRFNIDASLTKGDLFDLDSQVRDLFQNIALPNVRITGSPSSSFAISRAMGAHRLALEFDGEGTDISQRTQLTHYWDSAKSPGQGFLGTGGLRVVTELSYNEQTKNESISNRLNWYLDSRRRNRVGMVSSYDSNSGWSWQLDFNLTNIFALRSGRLLSVSSATVNPSYGGISGMVFLDSNANGRRDSGEKGVTGIRVSSSDSPHGAFTDAYGEFYLSRRANQNESMVYVDIESVPATMIPVHAKQAAVLERGLTSRTEFALAPMVSLTGVLLSPERAEKNIPGETGVQPASEDAAQLGRKPMSGVRIELTDMQGKVVGESITATDGSYFFNAIPGKYQLWVDPQTVHPLLTFNEPAFTMQVAGVEEYQELEFEPIYAELLSPGGVDQPPAPELAPLSGAADTLTSETADEALQSAQESVPEPIETVPLDLTRPKINHALQQPPANGFSGVRHTVRGQFVGERSDQAGFSPIVNARILLTRANGEQVTAVTTDAEGYYTFEVPAGAYTITIDSATVPLQFVYDQPALTLKVISKETPQRIKLKTIYANYIELKN
;
A
#
# COMPACT_ATOMS: atom_id res chain seq x y z
N MET A 1 -58.10 36.20 1.89
CA MET A 1 -57.67 37.57 2.27
C MET A 1 -56.16 37.52 2.51
N PRO A 2 -55.42 38.60 2.19
CA PRO A 2 -54.43 38.57 1.09
C PRO A 2 -52.96 38.53 1.58
N ALA A 3 -51.89 38.39 0.77
CA ALA A 3 -51.68 38.55 -0.70
C ALA A 3 -50.57 37.55 -1.21
N ALA A 4 -49.94 37.60 -2.40
CA ALA A 4 -50.17 38.35 -3.64
C ALA A 4 -49.67 37.66 -4.96
N ILE A 5 -50.07 38.32 -6.06
CA ILE A 5 -49.53 38.54 -7.43
C ILE A 5 -47.98 38.51 -7.58
N ALA A 6 -47.30 38.24 -8.73
CA ALA A 6 -47.57 37.52 -10.00
C ALA A 6 -46.33 37.65 -10.96
N GLN A 7 -46.46 37.14 -12.20
CA GLN A 7 -45.76 37.58 -13.45
C GLN A 7 -44.31 37.14 -13.76
N GLU A 8 -44.22 36.05 -14.52
CA GLU A 8 -43.49 35.94 -15.81
C GLU A 8 -43.99 37.00 -16.85
N PRO A 9 -43.41 37.17 -18.08
CA PRO A 9 -42.23 36.51 -18.70
C PRO A 9 -41.33 37.51 -19.52
N ALA A 10 -40.58 36.97 -20.51
CA ALA A 10 -40.22 37.60 -21.80
C ALA A 10 -38.95 38.50 -21.85
N ASP A 11 -38.18 38.60 -22.96
CA ASP A 11 -38.23 37.85 -24.24
C ASP A 11 -36.94 38.02 -25.11
N LEU A 12 -36.86 37.24 -26.20
CA LEU A 12 -36.26 37.57 -27.52
C LEU A 12 -34.85 38.24 -27.62
N ASN A 13 -33.86 37.52 -28.20
CA ASN A 13 -33.48 37.65 -29.63
C ASN A 13 -32.13 36.98 -30.03
N GLU A 14 -32.15 36.30 -31.18
CA GLU A 14 -30.98 36.04 -32.06
C GLU A 14 -30.81 37.23 -33.06
N PRO A 15 -29.91 37.27 -34.09
CA PRO A 15 -28.92 36.27 -34.53
C PRO A 15 -27.52 36.78 -34.96
N ALA A 16 -26.68 35.79 -35.29
CA ALA A 16 -25.36 35.75 -35.94
C ALA A 16 -24.84 36.92 -36.83
N SER A 17 -23.51 37.07 -36.88
CA SER A 17 -22.74 36.91 -38.14
C SER A 17 -21.19 36.84 -37.96
N THR A 18 -20.59 35.87 -38.67
CA THR A 18 -19.25 35.84 -39.31
C THR A 18 -18.03 36.63 -38.77
N GLY A 19 -16.90 35.93 -38.60
CA GLY A 19 -15.71 36.22 -39.44
C GLY A 19 -14.35 36.46 -38.76
N GLU A 20 -13.45 35.47 -38.89
CA GLU A 20 -11.97 35.56 -38.95
C GLU A 20 -11.15 36.14 -37.77
N GLY A 21 -10.16 35.36 -37.30
CA GLY A 21 -8.88 35.89 -36.78
C GLY A 21 -8.56 35.70 -35.29
N GLU A 22 -8.36 34.46 -34.82
CA GLU A 22 -7.71 34.23 -33.51
C GLU A 22 -6.17 34.18 -33.63
N PRO A 23 -5.42 34.97 -32.84
CA PRO A 23 -3.98 34.78 -32.65
C PRO A 23 -3.73 33.71 -31.58
N THR A 24 -2.85 32.76 -31.85
CA THR A 24 -2.57 31.64 -30.94
C THR A 24 -1.80 32.11 -29.71
N VAL A 25 -2.34 31.85 -28.52
CA VAL A 25 -1.64 32.03 -27.24
C VAL A 25 -0.93 30.71 -26.91
N GLU A 26 0.40 30.73 -26.84
CA GLU A 26 1.18 29.55 -26.42
C GLU A 26 0.96 29.29 -24.91
N GLN A 27 0.35 28.14 -24.60
CA GLN A 27 0.20 27.64 -23.23
C GLN A 27 1.49 26.93 -22.78
N PRO A 28 1.78 26.87 -21.47
CA PRO A 28 2.96 26.17 -20.95
C PRO A 28 2.90 24.65 -21.17
N LEU A 29 4.07 24.03 -21.31
CA LEU A 29 4.26 22.59 -21.46
C LEU A 29 4.01 21.85 -20.12
N GLY A 30 2.87 21.19 -20.00
CA GLY A 30 2.42 20.43 -18.82
C GLY A 30 2.76 18.94 -18.88
N ASP A 31 2.43 18.20 -17.82
CA ASP A 31 2.41 16.73 -17.88
C ASP A 31 1.25 16.22 -18.75
N PRO A 32 1.41 15.11 -19.51
CA PRO A 32 0.30 14.50 -20.26
C PRO A 32 -0.96 14.26 -19.43
N ASN A 33 -0.86 13.80 -18.18
CA ASN A 33 -2.03 13.51 -17.33
C ASN A 33 -2.76 14.80 -16.93
N GLU A 34 -2.02 15.84 -16.54
CA GLU A 34 -2.55 17.15 -16.14
C GLU A 34 -3.28 17.84 -17.30
N VAL A 35 -2.66 17.85 -18.49
CA VAL A 35 -3.26 18.49 -19.68
C VAL A 35 -4.53 17.75 -20.13
N MET A 36 -4.55 16.42 -20.04
CA MET A 36 -5.72 15.60 -20.38
C MET A 36 -6.91 15.87 -19.43
N LEU A 37 -6.67 16.20 -18.16
CA LEU A 37 -7.71 16.63 -17.20
C LEU A 37 -8.31 18.01 -17.55
N ASN A 38 -7.52 18.90 -18.13
CA ASN A 38 -7.96 20.24 -18.58
C ASN A 38 -8.73 20.24 -19.90
N MET A 39 -8.64 19.16 -20.69
CA MET A 39 -9.49 18.98 -21.88
C MET A 39 -10.98 18.88 -21.51
N SER A 40 -11.89 19.06 -22.47
CA SER A 40 -13.32 18.97 -22.20
C SER A 40 -13.76 17.52 -21.96
N SER A 41 -14.33 17.24 -20.79
CA SER A 41 -14.82 15.91 -20.41
C SER A 41 -15.86 15.30 -21.37
N ARG A 42 -16.51 16.11 -22.22
CA ARG A 42 -17.48 15.65 -23.24
C ARG A 42 -16.91 14.67 -24.28
N TYR A 43 -15.59 14.66 -24.46
CA TYR A 43 -14.91 13.71 -25.36
C TYR A 43 -14.50 12.42 -24.65
N PHE A 44 -14.33 12.46 -23.34
CA PHE A 44 -13.87 11.34 -22.50
C PHE A 44 -15.08 10.65 -21.86
N THR A 45 -15.90 10.04 -22.70
CA THR A 45 -17.02 9.22 -22.24
C THR A 45 -16.53 7.96 -21.53
N ALA A 46 -17.19 7.59 -20.43
CA ALA A 46 -17.00 6.32 -19.72
C ALA A 46 -17.62 5.13 -20.48
N SER A 47 -17.22 5.01 -21.75
CA SER A 47 -17.60 3.93 -22.65
C SER A 47 -16.88 2.64 -22.27
N LYS A 48 -17.58 1.52 -22.28
CA LYS A 48 -16.94 0.20 -22.29
C LYS A 48 -16.47 -0.11 -23.71
N PHE A 49 -15.19 0.06 -23.95
CA PHE A 49 -14.42 -0.61 -24.98
C PHE A 49 -13.72 -1.79 -24.32
N ASP A 50 -13.55 -2.91 -25.02
CA ASP A 50 -12.83 -4.06 -24.47
C ASP A 50 -11.34 -3.73 -24.39
N ILE A 51 -10.71 -3.98 -23.24
CA ILE A 51 -9.30 -3.62 -22.99
C ILE A 51 -8.48 -4.89 -22.84
N GLU A 52 -7.40 -4.93 -23.62
CA GLU A 52 -6.34 -5.92 -23.59
C GLU A 52 -5.16 -5.32 -22.81
N VAL A 53 -4.66 -6.02 -21.78
CA VAL A 53 -3.45 -5.59 -21.06
C VAL A 53 -2.25 -6.32 -21.62
N ALA A 54 -1.28 -5.58 -22.14
CA ALA A 54 -0.11 -6.11 -22.83
C ALA A 54 1.16 -5.33 -22.45
N GLY A 55 2.33 -5.92 -22.70
CA GLY A 55 3.57 -5.17 -22.60
C GLY A 55 3.75 -4.18 -23.75
N PHE A 56 4.62 -3.20 -23.56
CA PHE A 56 5.24 -2.45 -24.65
C PHE A 56 6.72 -2.25 -24.36
N ARG A 57 7.57 -2.53 -25.35
CA ARG A 57 9.03 -2.56 -25.20
C ARG A 57 9.72 -1.82 -26.34
N LEU A 58 10.23 -0.62 -26.06
CA LEU A 58 11.01 0.16 -27.04
C LEU A 58 12.50 -0.22 -26.95
N MET A 59 13.05 -0.77 -28.02
CA MET A 59 14.46 -1.14 -28.18
C MET A 59 15.19 -0.27 -29.21
N ARG A 60 16.50 -0.10 -29.05
CA ARG A 60 17.39 0.42 -30.11
C ARG A 60 17.99 -0.70 -30.95
N ARG A 61 17.84 -0.66 -32.28
CA ARG A 61 18.25 -1.74 -33.21
C ARG A 61 19.72 -2.19 -33.04
N ASP A 62 20.63 -1.26 -32.76
CA ASP A 62 22.07 -1.57 -32.60
C ASP A 62 22.48 -2.00 -31.16
N VAL A 63 21.64 -1.78 -30.15
CA VAL A 63 22.06 -1.82 -28.72
C VAL A 63 20.99 -2.46 -27.85
N VAL A 64 21.18 -3.75 -27.56
CA VAL A 64 20.33 -4.55 -26.65
C VAL A 64 20.23 -3.96 -25.23
N SER A 65 21.21 -3.18 -24.78
CA SER A 65 21.23 -2.54 -23.46
C SER A 65 20.65 -1.12 -23.46
N SER A 66 19.55 -0.91 -24.19
CA SER A 66 18.82 0.35 -24.30
C SER A 66 17.34 0.05 -24.58
N THR A 67 16.65 -0.39 -23.52
CA THR A 67 15.26 -0.87 -23.57
C THR A 67 14.41 -0.17 -22.52
N ILE A 68 13.24 0.33 -22.91
CA ILE A 68 12.20 0.87 -22.01
C ILE A 68 11.06 -0.14 -21.98
N GLY A 69 10.54 -0.47 -20.78
CA GLY A 69 9.45 -1.43 -20.62
C GLY A 69 8.23 -0.81 -19.94
N LEU A 70 7.11 -0.79 -20.63
CA LEU A 70 5.78 -0.61 -20.04
C LEU A 70 5.22 -2.02 -19.83
N PRO A 71 5.19 -2.56 -18.60
CA PRO A 71 4.78 -3.94 -18.34
C PRO A 71 3.27 -4.14 -18.49
N ASP A 72 2.50 -3.13 -18.12
CA ASP A 72 1.06 -3.20 -17.92
C ASP A 72 0.37 -2.12 -18.77
N LEU A 73 0.42 -2.20 -20.11
CA LEU A 73 -0.18 -1.21 -21.03
C LEU A 73 -1.63 -1.59 -21.36
N ASP A 74 -2.57 -0.64 -21.20
CA ASP A 74 -3.98 -0.81 -21.55
C ASP A 74 -4.23 -0.48 -23.02
N ILE A 75 -4.58 -1.49 -23.81
CA ILE A 75 -4.83 -1.39 -25.25
C ILE A 75 -6.33 -1.55 -25.48
N ALA A 76 -6.98 -0.51 -26.00
CA ALA A 76 -8.40 -0.57 -26.31
C ALA A 76 -8.62 -1.26 -27.66
N LEU A 77 -9.49 -2.27 -27.69
CA LEU A 77 -9.90 -2.95 -28.91
C LEU A 77 -11.03 -2.17 -29.59
N ALA A 78 -10.79 -1.74 -30.83
CA ALA A 78 -11.84 -1.19 -31.67
C ALA A 78 -12.78 -2.30 -32.19
N SER A 79 -14.00 -1.95 -32.59
CA SER A 79 -15.04 -2.91 -33.01
C SER A 79 -14.77 -3.65 -34.33
N ASN A 80 -13.62 -3.39 -34.97
CA ASN A 80 -13.05 -4.13 -36.10
C ASN A 80 -11.93 -5.11 -35.68
N GLY A 81 -11.61 -5.22 -34.38
CA GLY A 81 -10.47 -5.99 -33.85
C GLY A 81 -9.13 -5.25 -33.89
N GLU A 82 -9.11 -3.96 -34.26
CA GLU A 82 -7.88 -3.16 -34.33
C GLU A 82 -7.45 -2.70 -32.93
N ARG A 83 -6.18 -2.96 -32.58
CA ARG A 83 -5.57 -2.55 -31.30
C ARG A 83 -5.26 -1.05 -31.30
N LEU A 84 -5.83 -0.33 -30.34
CA LEU A 84 -5.58 1.09 -30.11
C LEU A 84 -4.73 1.29 -28.85
N LEU A 85 -3.54 1.88 -29.01
CA LEU A 85 -2.58 2.08 -27.92
C LEU A 85 -2.78 3.44 -27.22
N PRO A 86 -2.55 3.55 -25.90
CA PRO A 86 -2.87 4.73 -25.10
C PRO A 86 -1.81 5.84 -25.28
N LEU A 87 -2.20 6.99 -25.86
CA LEU A 87 -1.25 8.01 -26.30
C LEU A 87 -0.65 8.83 -25.16
N ALA A 88 -1.44 9.30 -24.19
CA ALA A 88 -0.94 10.13 -23.08
C ALA A 88 0.01 9.35 -22.17
N ARG A 89 -0.31 8.08 -21.90
CA ARG A 89 0.55 7.15 -21.15
C ARG A 89 1.87 6.85 -21.86
N MET A 90 1.86 6.74 -23.19
CA MET A 90 3.07 6.63 -24.02
C MET A 90 3.90 7.92 -24.03
N LEU A 91 3.25 9.09 -24.15
CA LEU A 91 3.91 10.40 -24.05
C LEU A 91 4.59 10.57 -22.67
N TYR A 92 3.90 10.20 -21.59
CA TYR A 92 4.42 10.22 -20.23
C TYR A 92 5.64 9.31 -20.07
N ALA A 93 5.55 8.06 -20.54
CA ALA A 93 6.64 7.09 -20.49
C ALA A 93 7.90 7.53 -21.27
N PHE A 94 7.73 8.29 -22.36
CA PHE A 94 8.82 8.88 -23.12
C PHE A 94 9.30 10.24 -22.59
N GLY A 95 8.69 10.76 -21.52
CA GLY A 95 9.02 12.06 -20.93
C GLY A 95 8.67 13.27 -21.82
N ILE A 96 7.68 13.10 -22.71
CA ILE A 96 7.27 14.11 -23.69
C ILE A 96 6.17 14.98 -23.06
N LYS A 97 6.55 16.19 -22.64
CA LYS A 97 5.58 17.22 -22.22
C LYS A 97 4.73 17.70 -23.39
N ILE A 98 3.48 18.05 -23.09
CA ILE A 98 2.49 18.49 -24.09
C ILE A 98 1.86 19.83 -23.72
N THR A 99 1.27 20.51 -24.69
CA THR A 99 0.36 21.65 -24.50
C THR A 99 -1.04 21.23 -24.94
N GLY A 100 -2.10 21.83 -24.39
CA GLY A 100 -3.46 21.47 -24.80
C GLY A 100 -4.56 22.29 -24.15
N ASP A 101 -5.51 22.68 -24.99
CA ASP A 101 -6.72 23.41 -24.62
C ASP A 101 -7.90 22.45 -24.39
N ARG A 102 -9.14 22.97 -24.38
CA ARG A 102 -10.34 22.16 -24.14
C ARG A 102 -10.65 21.15 -25.26
N TYR A 103 -10.06 21.30 -26.44
CA TYR A 103 -10.41 20.59 -27.68
C TYR A 103 -9.19 20.06 -28.44
N SER A 104 -8.05 20.75 -28.35
CA SER A 104 -6.83 20.38 -29.09
C SER A 104 -5.62 20.16 -28.17
N LEU A 105 -4.71 19.27 -28.56
CA LEU A 105 -3.43 19.05 -27.88
C LEU A 105 -2.29 19.08 -28.90
N ALA A 106 -1.13 19.58 -28.49
CA ALA A 106 0.04 19.70 -29.35
C ALA A 106 1.33 19.32 -28.60
N PHE A 107 2.24 18.63 -29.29
CA PHE A 107 3.48 18.16 -28.72
C PHE A 107 4.58 17.97 -29.77
N ASN A 108 5.82 17.89 -29.31
CA ASN A 108 6.99 17.79 -30.17
C ASN A 108 7.91 16.68 -29.65
N ALA A 109 7.76 15.47 -30.20
CA ALA A 109 8.66 14.36 -29.93
C ALA A 109 10.00 14.61 -30.65
N GLU A 110 11.15 14.34 -30.00
CA GLU A 110 12.48 14.74 -30.51
C GLU A 110 12.83 14.15 -31.91
N PHE A 111 12.14 13.10 -32.35
CA PHE A 111 12.45 12.28 -33.52
C PHE A 111 11.29 12.24 -34.55
N ALA A 112 10.25 13.05 -34.37
CA ALA A 112 9.08 13.13 -35.24
C ALA A 112 8.70 14.61 -35.51
N PRO A 113 7.91 14.93 -36.55
CA PRO A 113 7.41 16.30 -36.75
C PRO A 113 6.51 16.73 -35.59
N ALA A 114 6.44 18.04 -35.34
CA ALA A 114 5.53 18.60 -34.35
C ALA A 114 4.08 18.22 -34.66
N VAL A 115 3.40 17.63 -33.69
CA VAL A 115 2.05 17.08 -33.81
C VAL A 115 1.06 18.07 -33.21
N LYS A 116 -0.03 18.35 -33.91
CA LYS A 116 -1.25 18.92 -33.30
C LYS A 116 -2.45 18.02 -33.60
N ILE A 117 -3.17 17.62 -32.56
CA ILE A 117 -4.40 16.82 -32.62
C ILE A 117 -5.58 17.71 -32.26
N ASP A 118 -6.65 17.67 -33.03
CA ASP A 118 -7.92 18.34 -32.72
C ASP A 118 -9.06 17.31 -32.57
N LEU A 119 -9.62 17.22 -31.36
CA LEU A 119 -10.69 16.27 -31.03
C LEU A 119 -12.08 16.75 -31.46
N GLN A 120 -12.26 18.04 -31.78
CA GLN A 120 -13.53 18.55 -32.30
C GLN A 120 -13.65 18.28 -33.79
N GLU A 121 -12.65 18.71 -34.56
CA GLU A 121 -12.64 18.56 -36.02
C GLU A 121 -12.19 17.16 -36.45
N LYS A 122 -11.69 16.33 -35.52
CA LYS A 122 -11.11 15.00 -35.75
C LYS A 122 -10.02 15.02 -36.81
N THR A 123 -9.07 15.95 -36.64
CA THR A 123 -7.91 16.09 -37.53
C THR A 123 -6.62 16.00 -36.76
N ILE A 124 -5.56 15.65 -37.47
CA ILE A 124 -4.19 15.64 -36.97
C ILE A 124 -3.29 16.34 -37.99
N ALA A 125 -2.41 17.20 -37.48
CA ALA A 125 -1.50 18.00 -38.27
C ALA A 125 -0.05 17.57 -38.00
N TYR A 126 0.70 17.31 -39.07
CA TYR A 126 2.11 16.95 -39.08
C TYR A 126 2.81 17.67 -40.23
N ASP A 127 3.95 18.33 -39.99
CA ASP A 127 4.81 18.94 -41.02
C ASP A 127 4.09 19.80 -42.08
N GLY A 128 2.99 20.47 -41.68
CA GLY A 128 2.16 21.32 -42.55
C GLY A 128 1.05 20.59 -43.33
N ALA A 129 0.96 19.26 -43.27
CA ALA A 129 -0.21 18.50 -43.73
C ALA A 129 -1.26 18.39 -42.61
N ILE A 130 -2.55 18.33 -42.98
CA ILE A 130 -3.68 18.10 -42.07
C ILE A 130 -4.48 16.92 -42.63
N GLU A 131 -4.62 15.85 -41.83
CA GLU A 131 -5.31 14.62 -42.22
C GLU A 131 -6.44 14.25 -41.23
N PRO A 132 -7.45 13.45 -41.65
CA PRO A 132 -8.46 12.91 -40.74
C PRO A 132 -7.84 11.98 -39.68
N PHE A 133 -8.28 12.12 -38.44
CA PHE A 133 -7.72 11.41 -37.29
C PHE A 133 -8.76 10.50 -36.62
N THR A 134 -8.51 9.20 -36.65
CA THR A 134 -9.29 8.20 -35.92
C THR A 134 -8.66 7.96 -34.55
N TYR A 135 -9.45 8.19 -33.51
CA TYR A 135 -9.08 7.95 -32.13
C TYR A 135 -10.31 7.52 -31.33
N LEU A 136 -10.05 6.93 -30.16
CA LEU A 136 -11.04 6.62 -29.14
C LEU A 136 -10.61 7.32 -27.85
N ALA A 137 -11.50 8.10 -27.23
CA ALA A 137 -11.20 8.82 -25.99
C ALA A 137 -12.11 8.34 -24.85
N GLY A 138 -11.53 8.14 -23.67
CA GLY A 138 -12.23 7.56 -22.52
C GLY A 138 -11.37 7.57 -21.27
N ILE A 139 -11.61 6.62 -20.38
CA ILE A 139 -10.85 6.43 -19.14
C ILE A 139 -9.95 5.20 -19.29
N SER A 140 -8.76 5.26 -18.72
CA SER A 140 -7.80 4.16 -18.60
C SER A 140 -8.25 3.20 -17.50
N GLU A 141 -8.46 1.91 -17.80
CA GLU A 141 -8.76 0.88 -16.77
C GLU A 141 -7.53 0.50 -15.94
N ILE A 142 -6.37 1.12 -16.21
CA ILE A 142 -5.17 0.98 -15.39
C ILE A 142 -4.95 2.24 -14.55
N THR A 143 -4.84 3.42 -15.17
CA THR A 143 -4.57 4.68 -14.43
C THR A 143 -5.80 5.38 -13.85
N ASN A 144 -7.02 5.00 -14.26
CA ASN A 144 -8.27 5.74 -13.98
C ASN A 144 -8.25 7.21 -14.43
N ASN A 145 -7.21 7.64 -15.16
CA ASN A 145 -7.10 8.94 -15.80
C ASN A 145 -7.74 8.92 -17.20
N ARG A 146 -7.87 10.10 -17.79
CA ARG A 146 -8.37 10.27 -19.16
C ARG A 146 -7.29 9.89 -20.18
N GLU A 147 -7.67 9.14 -21.19
CA GLU A 147 -6.76 8.63 -22.22
C GLU A 147 -7.38 8.74 -23.63
N ILE A 148 -6.52 8.90 -24.64
CA ILE A 148 -6.80 8.90 -26.07
C ILE A 148 -6.05 7.71 -26.67
N TYR A 149 -6.78 6.68 -27.06
CA TYR A 149 -6.25 5.50 -27.71
C TYR A 149 -6.19 5.71 -29.22
N VAL A 150 -5.06 5.35 -29.84
CA VAL A 150 -4.75 5.58 -31.26
C VAL A 150 -4.29 4.30 -31.95
N THR A 151 -4.58 4.15 -33.24
CA THR A 151 -4.19 2.94 -33.99
C THR A 151 -2.67 2.78 -34.04
N GLU A 152 -2.17 1.55 -34.16
CA GLU A 152 -0.74 1.25 -34.34
C GLU A 152 -0.14 2.07 -35.51
N ALA A 153 -0.88 2.16 -36.62
CA ALA A 153 -0.49 2.95 -37.80
C ALA A 153 -0.45 4.47 -37.55
N ALA A 154 -1.21 4.99 -36.59
CA ALA A 154 -1.09 6.37 -36.12
C ALA A 154 0.10 6.52 -35.17
N LEU A 155 0.25 5.63 -34.19
CA LEU A 155 1.35 5.65 -33.20
C LEU A 155 2.73 5.57 -33.87
N SER A 156 2.87 4.70 -34.86
CA SER A 156 4.07 4.56 -35.71
C SER A 156 4.46 5.88 -36.37
N ARG A 157 3.49 6.67 -36.85
CA ARG A 157 3.70 7.99 -37.47
C ARG A 157 3.96 9.09 -36.43
N ILE A 158 3.29 9.05 -35.28
CA ILE A 158 3.45 10.01 -34.18
C ILE A 158 4.88 9.99 -33.63
N PHE A 159 5.50 8.81 -33.51
CA PHE A 159 6.82 8.66 -32.90
C PHE A 159 7.93 8.22 -33.86
N ASN A 160 7.60 7.97 -35.14
CA ASN A 160 8.51 7.43 -36.16
C ASN A 160 9.16 6.10 -35.71
N LEU A 161 8.30 5.14 -35.34
CA LEU A 161 8.69 3.83 -34.81
C LEU A 161 8.21 2.69 -35.73
N GLU A 162 9.07 1.68 -35.92
CA GLU A 162 8.64 0.37 -36.40
C GLU A 162 8.05 -0.39 -35.22
N LEU A 163 6.77 -0.71 -35.28
CA LEU A 163 6.09 -1.56 -34.30
C LEU A 163 5.96 -2.99 -34.84
N SER A 164 6.03 -3.94 -33.92
CA SER A 164 5.76 -5.36 -34.16
C SER A 164 5.16 -5.97 -32.89
N TRP A 165 4.05 -6.66 -33.02
CA TRP A 165 3.48 -7.47 -31.94
C TRP A 165 4.29 -8.78 -31.77
N GLU A 166 4.62 -9.13 -30.53
CA GLU A 166 5.39 -10.34 -30.17
C GLU A 166 4.50 -11.27 -29.32
N ASP A 167 3.90 -12.28 -29.95
CA ASP A 167 2.92 -13.18 -29.32
C ASP A 167 3.47 -13.95 -28.11
N ASP A 168 4.72 -14.43 -28.19
CA ASP A 168 5.39 -15.22 -27.14
C ASP A 168 5.62 -14.43 -25.83
N LEU A 169 5.61 -13.10 -25.88
CA LEU A 169 5.84 -12.20 -24.75
C LEU A 169 4.64 -11.31 -24.42
N TYR A 170 3.55 -11.42 -25.19
CA TYR A 170 2.33 -10.61 -25.10
C TYR A 170 2.60 -9.10 -25.04
N GLU A 171 3.49 -8.62 -25.91
CA GLU A 171 3.92 -7.21 -25.93
C GLU A 171 4.06 -6.64 -27.34
N TYR A 172 3.90 -5.32 -27.46
CA TYR A 172 4.38 -4.57 -28.61
C TYR A 172 5.87 -4.28 -28.48
N VAL A 173 6.70 -4.93 -29.29
CA VAL A 173 8.09 -4.55 -29.48
C VAL A 173 8.14 -3.40 -30.49
N ALA A 174 8.71 -2.26 -30.08
CA ALA A 174 9.01 -1.16 -30.97
C ALA A 174 10.51 -1.04 -31.19
N VAL A 175 10.94 -0.82 -32.42
CA VAL A 175 12.35 -0.70 -32.80
C VAL A 175 12.62 0.69 -33.37
N THR A 176 13.73 1.29 -32.95
CA THR A 176 14.25 2.53 -33.53
C THR A 176 15.76 2.45 -33.77
N ASP A 177 16.23 3.11 -34.82
CA ASP A 177 17.66 3.36 -35.04
C ASP A 177 18.16 4.56 -34.23
N GLU A 178 17.27 5.46 -33.82
CA GLU A 178 17.65 6.72 -33.18
C GLU A 178 18.08 6.56 -31.72
N LEU A 179 18.92 7.47 -31.24
CA LEU A 179 19.40 7.49 -29.86
C LEU A 179 18.63 8.55 -29.06
N LEU A 180 17.54 8.19 -28.39
CA LEU A 180 16.65 9.11 -27.65
C LEU A 180 17.39 9.91 -26.55
N LYS A 181 17.02 11.18 -26.26
CA LYS A 181 17.60 11.98 -25.15
C LYS A 181 17.63 11.24 -23.80
N MET A 182 16.59 10.48 -23.47
CA MET A 182 16.52 9.70 -22.22
C MET A 182 17.67 8.68 -22.08
N TRP A 183 18.17 8.14 -23.20
CA TRP A 183 19.35 7.27 -23.24
C TRP A 183 20.68 8.04 -23.30
N ARG A 184 20.68 9.34 -23.68
CA ARG A 184 21.89 10.18 -23.76
C ARG A 184 22.39 10.69 -22.39
N GLY A 185 21.53 10.72 -21.37
CA GLY A 185 21.82 11.36 -20.07
C GLY A 185 22.52 10.49 -19.03
N ARG A 186 22.44 9.16 -19.11
CA ARG A 186 23.03 8.23 -18.14
C ARG A 186 24.38 7.70 -18.67
N GLY A 187 25.45 7.83 -17.88
CA GLY A 187 26.83 7.70 -18.36
C GLY A 187 27.27 6.27 -18.70
N LYS A 188 28.22 6.13 -19.64
CA LYS A 188 28.74 4.84 -20.16
C LYS A 188 29.16 3.84 -19.07
N ALA A 189 28.30 2.89 -18.76
CA ALA A 189 28.67 1.61 -18.16
C ALA A 189 29.13 0.63 -19.26
N TYR A 190 30.14 -0.20 -18.98
CA TYR A 190 30.59 -1.29 -19.86
C TYR A 190 29.93 -2.64 -19.53
N THR A 191 28.77 -2.58 -18.88
CA THR A 191 27.87 -3.67 -18.53
C THR A 191 26.45 -3.16 -18.81
N GLY A 192 25.59 -3.98 -19.40
CA GLY A 192 24.31 -3.53 -19.92
C GLY A 192 23.41 -2.86 -18.86
N HIS A 193 22.69 -1.81 -19.28
CA HIS A 193 21.63 -1.20 -18.50
C HIS A 193 20.40 -2.14 -18.50
N GLU A 194 19.75 -2.27 -17.34
CA GLU A 194 18.50 -3.02 -17.18
C GLU A 194 17.30 -2.19 -17.70
N ALA A 195 16.18 -2.86 -17.99
CA ALA A 195 14.95 -2.21 -18.44
C ALA A 195 14.27 -1.46 -17.29
N GLU A 196 13.84 -0.23 -17.55
CA GLU A 196 13.12 0.61 -16.60
C GLU A 196 11.61 0.36 -16.75
N LEU A 197 10.99 -0.22 -15.71
CA LEU A 197 9.54 -0.50 -15.63
C LEU A 197 8.80 0.72 -15.07
N VAL A 198 7.84 1.27 -15.81
CA VAL A 198 6.90 2.29 -15.30
C VAL A 198 5.62 1.59 -14.85
N LYS A 199 5.24 1.72 -13.58
CA LYS A 199 4.41 0.68 -12.91
C LYS A 199 3.22 1.16 -12.06
N GLU A 200 2.66 2.33 -12.35
CA GLU A 200 1.61 2.92 -11.51
C GLU A 200 0.18 2.71 -12.02
N ALA A 201 -0.67 2.43 -11.02
CA ALA A 201 -2.14 2.36 -10.97
C ALA A 201 -2.83 1.08 -11.52
N LEU A 202 -3.92 0.70 -10.84
CA LEU A 202 -4.94 -0.30 -11.22
C LEU A 202 -6.17 -0.10 -10.31
N PRO A 203 -7.42 -0.08 -10.81
CA PRO A 203 -8.63 -0.01 -9.98
C PRO A 203 -8.96 -1.33 -9.25
N GLU A 204 -9.58 -1.20 -8.08
CA GLU A 204 -9.93 -2.30 -7.18
C GLU A 204 -11.41 -2.71 -7.28
N LEU A 205 -11.69 -3.99 -7.00
CA LEU A 205 -13.04 -4.57 -7.08
C LEU A 205 -13.24 -5.60 -5.94
N TYR A 206 -12.88 -5.24 -4.71
CA TYR A 206 -12.82 -6.17 -3.58
C TYR A 206 -13.56 -5.67 -2.35
N GLY A 207 -14.23 -6.60 -1.67
CA GLY A 207 -14.73 -6.36 -0.31
C GLY A 207 -13.57 -6.43 0.69
N PRO A 208 -13.63 -5.66 1.79
CA PRO A 208 -12.53 -5.54 2.73
C PRO A 208 -12.19 -6.89 3.37
N ALA A 209 -10.90 -7.23 3.41
CA ALA A 209 -10.42 -8.35 4.21
C ALA A 209 -10.72 -8.09 5.69
N THR A 210 -11.48 -8.97 6.32
CA THR A 210 -11.84 -8.80 7.73
C THR A 210 -10.64 -9.11 8.64
N PRO A 211 -10.28 -8.21 9.58
CA PRO A 211 -9.20 -8.48 10.53
C PRO A 211 -9.54 -9.67 11.42
N ASN A 212 -8.71 -10.71 11.39
CA ASN A 212 -9.00 -11.94 12.13
C ASN A 212 -8.54 -11.85 13.60
N ASN A 213 -9.48 -12.08 14.53
CA ASN A 213 -9.23 -12.19 15.96
C ASN A 213 -8.75 -13.61 16.34
N ASN A 214 -7.66 -14.05 15.70
CA ASN A 214 -6.97 -15.28 16.05
C ASN A 214 -6.40 -15.20 17.48
N SER A 215 -6.62 -16.23 18.29
CA SER A 215 -6.08 -16.32 19.66
C SER A 215 -4.56 -16.51 19.72
N LEU A 216 -3.97 -16.95 18.61
CA LEU A 216 -2.54 -17.06 18.35
C LEU A 216 -2.37 -16.85 16.83
N ASP A 217 -1.48 -15.95 16.42
CA ASP A 217 -1.20 -15.67 15.01
C ASP A 217 -0.04 -16.54 14.52
N PHE A 218 1.06 -16.57 15.28
CA PHE A 218 2.27 -17.35 15.00
C PHE A 218 3.17 -17.52 16.25
N VAL A 219 4.10 -18.48 16.14
CA VAL A 219 5.16 -18.81 17.10
C VAL A 219 6.51 -18.77 16.37
N GLN A 220 7.55 -18.25 17.01
CA GLN A 220 8.93 -18.30 16.51
C GLN A 220 9.80 -19.09 17.48
N THR A 221 10.27 -20.25 17.06
CA THR A 221 11.23 -21.07 17.81
C THR A 221 12.64 -20.73 17.32
N ARG A 222 13.45 -20.17 18.21
CA ARG A 222 14.87 -19.88 18.01
C ARG A 222 15.70 -20.95 18.73
N VAL A 223 16.63 -21.57 18.01
CA VAL A 223 17.66 -22.45 18.57
C VAL A 223 19.01 -21.95 18.12
N ALA A 224 19.85 -21.58 19.08
CA ALA A 224 21.26 -21.31 18.87
C ALA A 224 22.09 -22.43 19.53
N VAL A 225 23.02 -23.01 18.78
CA VAL A 225 24.05 -23.91 19.30
C VAL A 225 25.40 -23.28 19.01
N ASP A 226 26.16 -22.97 20.06
CA ASP A 226 27.56 -22.57 19.96
C ASP A 226 28.45 -23.74 20.39
N ILE A 227 29.52 -24.00 19.66
CA ILE A 227 30.55 -24.98 20.01
C ILE A 227 31.89 -24.27 19.90
N SER A 228 32.59 -24.09 21.02
CA SER A 228 33.91 -23.45 21.08
C SER A 228 34.96 -24.41 21.64
N ALA A 229 36.15 -24.38 21.02
CA ALA A 229 37.31 -25.18 21.41
C ALA A 229 38.60 -24.38 21.19
N ARG A 230 39.58 -24.58 22.06
CA ARG A 230 40.90 -23.94 21.98
C ARG A 230 41.99 -24.98 22.18
N GLU A 231 43.20 -24.65 21.74
CA GLU A 231 44.35 -25.55 21.84
C GLU A 231 44.80 -25.83 23.30
N ASN A 232 44.31 -25.04 24.28
CA ASN A 232 44.68 -25.13 25.71
C ASN A 232 43.50 -25.13 26.70
N ASP A 233 42.25 -24.97 26.25
CA ASP A 233 41.04 -24.96 27.11
C ASP A 233 40.12 -26.14 26.73
N ASP A 234 39.33 -26.63 27.70
CA ASP A 234 38.31 -27.66 27.48
C ASP A 234 37.24 -27.22 26.47
N THR A 235 36.66 -28.18 25.73
CA THR A 235 35.64 -27.86 24.72
C THR A 235 34.32 -27.51 25.40
N ARG A 236 33.69 -26.39 24.97
CA ARG A 236 32.39 -25.93 25.46
C ARG A 236 31.34 -25.97 24.37
N VAL A 237 30.16 -26.49 24.68
CA VAL A 237 28.93 -26.36 23.90
C VAL A 237 27.94 -25.49 24.69
N SER A 238 27.18 -24.63 24.02
CA SER A 238 26.04 -23.91 24.60
C SER A 238 24.82 -24.07 23.71
N ILE A 239 23.68 -24.45 24.27
CA ILE A 239 22.41 -24.63 23.57
C ILE A 239 21.40 -23.67 24.18
N ASN A 240 21.08 -22.61 23.45
CA ASN A 240 20.19 -21.55 23.91
C ASN A 240 18.91 -21.62 23.08
N THR A 241 17.76 -21.86 23.72
CA THR A 241 16.46 -21.95 23.03
C THR A 241 15.48 -20.91 23.55
N ALA A 242 14.68 -20.34 22.63
CA ALA A 242 13.62 -19.41 22.99
C ALA A 242 12.43 -19.54 22.05
N GLU A 243 11.24 -19.43 22.62
CA GLU A 243 9.96 -19.49 21.92
C GLU A 243 9.19 -18.19 22.14
N ASP A 244 9.02 -17.42 21.06
CA ASP A 244 8.20 -16.22 21.03
C ASP A 244 6.80 -16.57 20.49
N PHE A 245 5.74 -16.13 21.15
CA PHE A 245 4.33 -16.34 20.78
C PHE A 245 3.64 -15.00 20.59
N TRP A 246 2.92 -14.82 19.48
CA TRP A 246 2.11 -13.62 19.21
C TRP A 246 0.66 -13.99 18.88
N GLY A 247 -0.29 -13.23 19.38
CA GLY A 247 -1.72 -13.49 19.17
C GLY A 247 -2.62 -12.30 19.49
N GLY A 248 -3.90 -12.41 19.15
CA GLY A 248 -4.96 -11.52 19.62
C GLY A 248 -5.63 -12.04 20.90
N LEU A 249 -5.86 -11.17 21.88
CA LEU A 249 -6.68 -11.47 23.07
C LEU A 249 -7.44 -10.23 23.51
N TRP A 250 -8.72 -10.36 23.86
CA TRP A 250 -9.58 -9.25 24.34
C TRP A 250 -9.57 -7.97 23.47
N GLY A 251 -9.31 -8.11 22.17
CA GLY A 251 -9.23 -6.99 21.21
C GLY A 251 -7.91 -6.20 21.25
N GLY A 252 -6.87 -6.70 21.93
CA GLY A 252 -5.49 -6.26 21.81
C GLY A 252 -4.58 -7.39 21.32
N ARG A 253 -3.30 -7.08 21.06
CA ARG A 253 -2.27 -8.04 20.63
C ARG A 253 -1.31 -8.34 21.77
N TYR A 254 -0.94 -9.60 21.97
CA TYR A 254 0.11 -9.99 22.92
C TYR A 254 1.39 -10.45 22.22
N GLN A 255 2.49 -10.34 22.96
CA GLN A 255 3.76 -11.03 22.73
C GLN A 255 4.18 -11.69 24.04
N LEU A 256 4.38 -13.01 24.02
CA LEU A 256 5.03 -13.77 25.10
C LEU A 256 6.35 -14.33 24.59
N ARG A 257 7.38 -14.36 25.43
CA ARG A 257 8.67 -15.02 25.18
C ARG A 257 8.95 -15.96 26.34
N PHE A 258 9.22 -17.21 26.01
CA PHE A 258 9.82 -18.17 26.92
C PHE A 258 11.26 -18.43 26.47
N GLN A 259 12.18 -18.56 27.42
CA GLN A 259 13.57 -18.95 27.15
C GLN A 259 13.92 -20.09 28.10
N GLN A 260 14.51 -21.15 27.55
CA GLN A 260 15.14 -22.17 28.38
C GLN A 260 16.48 -21.62 28.88
N PRO A 261 16.95 -22.04 30.07
CA PRO A 261 18.31 -21.74 30.50
C PRO A 261 19.31 -22.12 29.41
N ASP A 262 20.42 -21.40 29.31
CA ASP A 262 21.48 -21.71 28.36
C ASP A 262 22.12 -23.05 28.77
N ILE A 263 21.75 -24.14 28.09
CA ILE A 263 22.21 -25.49 28.42
C ILE A 263 23.66 -25.60 27.95
N SER A 264 24.59 -25.53 28.90
CA SER A 264 26.01 -25.67 28.63
C SER A 264 26.47 -27.13 28.76
N TRP A 265 27.53 -27.47 28.03
CA TRP A 265 28.36 -28.64 28.29
C TRP A 265 29.81 -28.19 28.25
N GLU A 266 30.59 -28.56 29.25
CA GLU A 266 32.05 -28.37 29.28
C GLU A 266 32.72 -29.72 29.49
N ASP A 267 33.84 -29.97 28.82
CA ASP A 267 34.61 -31.20 29.06
C ASP A 267 35.04 -31.29 30.53
N GLY A 268 35.16 -32.52 31.05
CA GLY A 268 35.36 -32.79 32.47
C GLY A 268 34.17 -32.48 33.40
N GLN A 269 33.34 -31.47 33.12
CA GLN A 269 32.20 -31.06 33.95
C GLN A 269 30.89 -31.76 33.54
N GLY A 270 30.67 -31.96 32.25
CA GLY A 270 29.43 -32.52 31.71
C GLY A 270 28.40 -31.44 31.34
N PHE A 271 27.13 -31.83 31.22
CA PHE A 271 26.03 -30.90 30.93
C PHE A 271 25.58 -30.18 32.21
N ASP A 272 25.64 -28.84 32.20
CA ASP A 272 25.04 -27.99 33.22
C ASP A 272 24.00 -27.05 32.61
N SER A 273 22.78 -27.12 33.13
CA SER A 273 21.63 -26.29 32.78
C SER A 273 21.41 -25.13 33.78
N GLY A 274 22.26 -25.00 34.79
CA GLY A 274 21.94 -24.34 36.04
C GLY A 274 20.94 -25.13 36.88
N GLU A 275 20.76 -24.72 38.15
CA GLU A 275 19.84 -25.38 39.09
C GLU A 275 18.35 -25.18 38.72
N GLN A 276 18.02 -24.15 37.93
CA GLN A 276 16.64 -23.80 37.58
C GLN A 276 16.19 -24.40 36.23
N ASN A 277 15.78 -25.68 36.24
CA ASN A 277 15.40 -26.45 35.05
C ASN A 277 13.99 -26.09 34.47
N LEU A 278 13.61 -24.81 34.46
CA LEU A 278 12.30 -24.32 34.03
C LEU A 278 12.44 -23.36 32.84
N SER A 279 11.49 -23.42 31.89
CA SER A 279 11.40 -22.44 30.81
C SER A 279 10.86 -21.12 31.37
N VAL A 280 11.76 -20.21 31.75
CA VAL A 280 11.40 -18.92 32.34
C VAL A 280 10.79 -18.03 31.24
N PRO A 281 9.60 -17.46 31.43
CA PRO A 281 9.15 -16.37 30.57
C PRO A 281 10.13 -15.18 30.72
N ARG A 282 10.55 -14.56 29.62
CA ARG A 282 11.50 -13.43 29.63
C ARG A 282 10.85 -12.12 29.20
N TYR A 283 9.72 -12.19 28.51
CA TYR A 283 8.95 -11.02 28.09
C TYR A 283 7.48 -11.41 27.98
N ALA A 284 6.58 -10.61 28.50
CA ALA A 284 5.14 -10.78 28.35
C ALA A 284 4.46 -9.42 28.31
N SER A 285 3.98 -9.01 27.14
CA SER A 285 3.20 -7.78 26.97
C SER A 285 1.94 -8.00 26.15
N TRP A 286 0.94 -7.15 26.39
CA TRP A 286 -0.32 -7.05 25.66
C TRP A 286 -0.59 -5.57 25.39
N ALA A 287 -0.81 -5.19 24.14
CA ALA A 287 -1.09 -3.83 23.73
C ALA A 287 -2.43 -3.75 22.99
N ARG A 288 -3.25 -2.76 23.34
CA ARG A 288 -4.48 -2.44 22.61
C ARG A 288 -4.49 -0.97 22.21
N ILE A 289 -4.61 -0.74 20.92
CA ILE A 289 -4.77 0.59 20.33
C ILE A 289 -6.27 0.90 20.22
N PHE A 290 -6.60 2.15 20.45
CA PHE A 290 -7.87 2.83 20.22
C PHE A 290 -7.55 4.10 19.42
N ASP A 291 -8.55 4.73 18.80
CA ASP A 291 -8.45 5.84 17.83
C ASP A 291 -7.46 6.97 18.19
N LYS A 292 -7.20 7.18 19.49
CA LYS A 292 -6.31 8.22 20.02
C LYS A 292 -5.42 7.79 21.19
N ASN A 293 -5.49 6.52 21.61
CA ASN A 293 -4.83 6.04 22.83
C ASN A 293 -4.36 4.58 22.68
N GLU A 294 -3.22 4.23 23.26
CA GLU A 294 -2.75 2.88 23.46
C GLU A 294 -2.84 2.52 24.96
N VAL A 295 -3.22 1.28 25.26
CA VAL A 295 -3.08 0.67 26.59
C VAL A 295 -2.16 -0.53 26.46
N THR A 296 -1.04 -0.52 27.19
CA THR A 296 -0.11 -1.66 27.33
C THR A 296 -0.32 -2.33 28.69
N VAL A 297 -0.20 -3.65 28.78
CA VAL A 297 -0.24 -4.43 30.03
C VAL A 297 0.85 -5.51 29.99
N GLY A 298 1.52 -5.75 31.11
CA GLY A 298 2.76 -6.51 31.16
C GLY A 298 3.97 -5.62 30.88
N ASP A 299 4.96 -6.14 30.17
CA ASP A 299 6.26 -5.50 29.98
C ASP A 299 6.20 -4.31 29.03
N SER A 300 6.63 -3.16 29.53
CA SER A 300 6.67 -1.93 28.76
C SER A 300 7.75 -0.99 29.29
N ASN A 301 8.08 0.04 28.52
CA ASN A 301 8.93 1.11 28.96
C ASN A 301 8.47 2.47 28.47
N PHE A 302 8.91 3.53 29.16
CA PHE A 302 8.55 4.91 28.88
C PHE A 302 9.48 5.91 29.57
N SER A 303 9.42 7.17 29.10
CA SER A 303 10.00 8.34 29.76
C SER A 303 8.89 9.29 30.20
N VAL A 304 9.06 9.98 31.35
CA VAL A 304 8.10 11.01 31.79
C VAL A 304 8.71 12.41 31.99
N ASN A 305 10.01 12.54 32.30
CA ASN A 305 10.71 13.83 32.31
C ASN A 305 12.23 13.63 32.34
N GLU A 306 13.00 14.53 31.74
CA GLU A 306 14.48 14.51 31.81
C GLU A 306 15.03 14.73 33.24
N LEU A 307 14.23 15.30 34.14
CA LEU A 307 14.55 15.51 35.56
C LEU A 307 13.73 14.64 36.52
N ALA A 308 12.87 13.76 36.03
CA ALA A 308 12.08 12.86 36.88
C ALA A 308 11.72 11.61 36.09
N LEU A 309 12.29 10.48 36.48
CA LEU A 309 12.17 9.17 35.84
C LEU A 309 12.37 9.27 34.30
N PRO A 310 13.61 9.60 33.86
CA PRO A 310 13.93 9.82 32.45
C PRO A 310 13.83 8.55 31.60
N PHE A 311 13.92 7.37 32.23
CA PHE A 311 13.69 6.08 31.61
C PHE A 311 13.16 5.11 32.68
N ILE A 312 12.08 4.38 32.35
CA ILE A 312 11.43 3.40 33.21
C ILE A 312 11.19 2.13 32.38
N ASP A 313 11.89 1.03 32.70
CA ASP A 313 11.47 -0.32 32.32
C ASP A 313 10.60 -0.90 33.46
N PHE A 314 9.44 -1.49 33.15
CA PHE A 314 8.54 -2.05 34.17
C PHE A 314 7.58 -3.12 33.62
N THR A 315 7.12 -4.00 34.51
CA THR A 315 6.01 -4.94 34.26
C THR A 315 4.75 -4.39 34.93
N GLY A 316 3.76 -3.93 34.16
CA GLY A 316 2.62 -3.22 34.73
C GLY A 316 1.51 -2.88 33.75
N ALA A 317 0.77 -1.81 34.00
CA ALA A 317 -0.14 -1.20 33.02
C ALA A 317 0.43 0.15 32.58
N ARG A 318 0.47 0.40 31.26
CA ARG A 318 0.80 1.69 30.63
C ARG A 318 -0.41 2.21 29.87
N VAL A 319 -0.57 3.53 29.81
CA VAL A 319 -1.47 4.19 28.87
C VAL A 319 -0.77 5.41 28.27
N ASN A 320 -0.89 5.59 26.96
CA ASN A 320 -0.37 6.74 26.24
C ASN A 320 -1.40 7.20 25.19
N GLY A 321 -1.62 8.51 25.03
CA GLY A 321 -2.62 9.00 24.09
C GLY A 321 -2.70 10.51 23.97
N VAL A 322 -3.58 10.97 23.06
CA VAL A 322 -3.76 12.40 22.75
C VAL A 322 -5.23 12.77 22.63
N LEU A 323 -5.63 13.83 23.32
CA LEU A 323 -6.97 14.41 23.26
C LEU A 323 -6.89 15.80 22.60
N GLY A 324 -7.92 16.17 21.85
CA GLY A 324 -8.05 17.49 21.19
C GLY A 324 -7.77 17.51 19.68
N SER A 325 -7.13 16.50 19.11
CA SER A 325 -6.88 16.35 17.67
C SER A 325 -8.03 15.71 16.88
N GLY A 326 -8.04 15.88 15.56
CA GLY A 326 -8.81 15.08 14.60
C GLY A 326 -8.28 13.65 14.47
N SER A 327 -9.04 12.75 13.83
CA SER A 327 -8.61 11.36 13.60
C SER A 327 -7.59 11.23 12.46
N SER A 328 -7.53 12.20 11.55
CA SER A 328 -6.55 12.30 10.45
C SER A 328 -5.17 12.82 10.89
N GLU A 329 -5.05 13.36 12.11
CA GLU A 329 -3.82 14.01 12.59
C GLU A 329 -2.87 13.06 13.34
N ILE A 330 -3.21 11.76 13.49
CA ILE A 330 -2.53 10.84 14.42
C ILE A 330 -2.13 9.49 13.78
N ASN A 331 -1.56 9.54 12.58
CA ASN A 331 -1.28 8.33 11.78
C ASN A 331 -0.30 7.32 12.43
N GLU A 332 0.57 7.73 13.36
CA GLU A 332 1.54 6.84 14.01
C GLU A 332 1.64 7.01 15.54
N LEU A 333 0.76 6.38 16.31
CA LEU A 333 0.92 6.26 17.78
C LEU A 333 1.93 5.18 18.22
N THR A 334 2.53 4.40 17.30
CA THR A 334 3.10 3.07 17.63
C THR A 334 4.62 3.01 17.88
N SER A 335 5.31 4.14 18.01
CA SER A 335 6.63 4.18 18.64
C SER A 335 6.51 4.12 20.16
N PHE A 336 7.39 3.40 20.83
CA PHE A 336 7.29 3.18 22.29
C PHE A 336 7.37 4.47 23.15
N ASN A 337 7.78 5.61 22.60
CA ASN A 337 7.79 6.91 23.27
C ASN A 337 6.87 7.94 22.59
N ILE A 338 6.27 8.82 23.39
CA ILE A 338 5.53 10.02 22.93
C ILE A 338 6.43 11.02 22.20
N ASP A 339 7.74 10.97 22.45
CA ASP A 339 8.73 11.83 21.79
C ASP A 339 9.09 11.35 20.36
N GLY A 340 8.35 10.39 19.78
CA GLY A 340 8.61 9.81 18.45
C GLY A 340 7.90 10.46 17.25
N SER A 341 6.58 10.65 17.32
CA SER A 341 5.75 10.77 16.10
C SER A 341 4.51 11.68 16.25
N PHE A 342 4.73 13.00 16.26
CA PHE A 342 3.65 13.99 16.05
C PHE A 342 3.91 14.84 14.80
N VAL A 343 3.12 14.59 13.76
CA VAL A 343 3.09 15.40 12.54
C VAL A 343 2.24 16.63 12.83
N GLN A 344 2.85 17.82 12.86
CA GLN A 344 2.09 19.06 13.02
C GLN A 344 1.60 19.54 11.66
N THR A 345 0.29 19.55 11.44
CA THR A 345 -0.32 20.23 10.29
C THR A 345 -0.25 21.76 10.47
N ARG A 346 -0.02 22.52 9.39
CA ARG A 346 -0.14 24.00 9.39
C ARG A 346 -0.66 24.53 8.07
N ARG A 347 -1.45 25.60 8.18
CA ARG A 347 -1.89 26.45 7.07
C ARG A 347 -0.81 27.48 6.71
N PHE A 348 -0.56 27.69 5.43
CA PHE A 348 0.32 28.74 4.89
C PHE A 348 -0.42 29.53 3.82
N GLU A 349 -0.43 30.87 3.93
CA GLU A 349 -1.20 31.73 3.03
C GLU A 349 -0.46 33.04 2.73
N GLY A 350 -0.93 33.78 1.72
CA GLY A 350 -0.49 35.14 1.46
C GLY A 350 -0.96 35.71 0.11
N GLU A 351 -0.59 36.96 -0.16
CA GLU A 351 -0.89 37.65 -1.42
C GLU A 351 0.23 37.47 -2.47
N ALA A 352 -0.18 37.38 -3.74
CA ALA A 352 0.66 37.35 -4.94
C ALA A 352 -0.08 37.95 -6.17
N GLU A 353 0.61 38.22 -7.28
CA GLU A 353 -0.01 38.70 -8.53
C GLU A 353 -0.86 37.58 -9.16
N LEU A 354 -2.03 37.91 -9.72
CA LEU A 354 -2.93 36.92 -10.33
C LEU A 354 -2.23 36.19 -11.49
N GLY A 355 -2.26 34.85 -11.45
CA GLY A 355 -1.52 34.00 -12.38
C GLY A 355 -0.07 33.68 -11.97
N SER A 356 0.37 34.03 -10.76
CA SER A 356 1.63 33.51 -10.20
C SER A 356 1.51 32.02 -9.85
N SER A 357 2.55 31.23 -10.09
CA SER A 357 2.69 29.89 -9.49
C SER A 357 3.30 30.02 -8.09
N VAL A 358 2.82 29.26 -7.11
CA VAL A 358 3.32 29.28 -5.74
C VAL A 358 3.67 27.87 -5.28
N LYS A 359 4.96 27.58 -5.11
CA LYS A 359 5.47 26.27 -4.66
C LYS A 359 5.92 26.30 -3.21
N LEU A 360 5.65 25.20 -2.49
CA LEU A 360 5.98 25.01 -1.08
C LEU A 360 6.98 23.86 -0.92
N PHE A 361 8.18 24.18 -0.45
CA PHE A 361 9.22 23.20 -0.13
C PHE A 361 9.40 23.04 1.38
N ILE A 362 9.63 21.81 1.83
CA ILE A 362 9.99 21.49 3.22
C ILE A 362 11.34 20.77 3.19
N ASN A 363 12.34 21.34 3.87
CA ASN A 363 13.71 20.78 3.92
C ASN A 363 14.32 20.48 2.53
N ASP A 364 14.01 21.36 1.56
CA ASP A 364 14.38 21.30 0.13
C ASP A 364 13.71 20.21 -0.72
N SER A 365 12.84 19.36 -0.15
CA SER A 365 11.85 18.62 -0.92
C SER A 365 10.66 19.52 -1.27
N GLU A 366 10.14 19.44 -2.49
CA GLU A 366 8.84 20.05 -2.83
C GLU A 366 7.71 19.22 -2.19
N VAL A 367 6.68 19.88 -1.65
CA VAL A 367 5.59 19.23 -0.88
C VAL A 367 4.20 19.64 -1.37
N ALA A 368 4.03 20.85 -1.88
CA ALA A 368 2.77 21.29 -2.50
C ALA A 368 3.00 22.43 -3.50
N GLU A 369 2.04 22.62 -4.41
CA GLU A 369 1.90 23.82 -5.25
C GLU A 369 0.46 24.34 -5.13
N ALA A 370 0.28 25.65 -5.19
CA ALA A 370 -1.02 26.32 -5.09
C ALA A 370 -1.14 27.44 -6.13
N GLU A 371 -2.35 27.63 -6.64
CA GLU A 371 -2.71 28.75 -7.52
C GLU A 371 -3.12 30.00 -6.71
N VAL A 372 -3.11 31.16 -7.37
CA VAL A 372 -3.51 32.46 -6.81
C VAL A 372 -4.93 32.80 -7.27
N TYR A 373 -5.88 32.86 -6.32
CA TYR A 373 -7.30 33.13 -6.59
C TYR A 373 -7.73 34.52 -6.10
N GLU A 374 -8.75 35.12 -6.73
CA GLU A 374 -9.20 36.49 -6.44
C GLU A 374 -10.24 36.50 -5.31
N GLU A 375 -9.90 37.06 -4.14
CA GLU A 375 -10.87 37.33 -3.05
C GLU A 375 -11.47 38.75 -3.19
N PRO A 376 -12.72 39.01 -2.77
CA PRO A 376 -13.40 40.31 -2.98
C PRO A 376 -12.76 41.54 -2.33
N GLU A 377 -11.81 41.37 -1.40
CA GLU A 377 -11.06 42.47 -0.76
C GLU A 377 -9.63 42.63 -1.33
N SER A 378 -9.25 41.83 -2.34
CA SER A 378 -7.91 41.85 -2.94
C SER A 378 -7.65 43.14 -3.74
N PRO A 379 -6.43 43.69 -3.75
CA PRO A 379 -6.05 44.76 -4.67
C PRO A 379 -6.14 44.32 -6.13
N VAL A 380 -6.62 45.19 -7.02
CA VAL A 380 -6.79 44.88 -8.46
C VAL A 380 -5.47 44.37 -9.08
N GLY A 381 -5.50 43.14 -9.61
CA GLY A 381 -4.35 42.44 -10.17
C GLY A 381 -3.64 41.47 -9.20
N PHE A 382 -4.02 41.46 -7.94
CA PHE A 382 -3.52 40.55 -6.91
C PHE A 382 -4.61 39.62 -6.41
N GLY A 383 -4.19 38.46 -5.92
CA GLY A 383 -5.05 37.46 -5.27
C GLY A 383 -4.32 36.77 -4.14
N ARG A 384 -4.99 35.79 -3.53
CA ARG A 384 -4.49 35.02 -2.39
C ARG A 384 -4.09 33.62 -2.83
N TYR A 385 -3.04 33.07 -2.21
CA TYR A 385 -2.70 31.66 -2.27
C TYR A 385 -2.83 31.04 -0.88
N GLU A 386 -3.09 29.73 -0.84
CA GLU A 386 -3.37 29.00 0.40
C GLU A 386 -2.90 27.55 0.28
N PHE A 387 -2.25 27.05 1.33
CA PHE A 387 -1.92 25.64 1.56
C PHE A 387 -2.48 25.24 2.91
N ASP A 388 -3.53 24.43 2.96
CA ASP A 388 -4.10 23.90 4.20
C ASP A 388 -3.45 22.57 4.62
N GLU A 389 -3.60 22.21 5.91
CA GLU A 389 -3.17 20.94 6.54
C GLU A 389 -1.73 20.46 6.28
N VAL A 390 -0.80 21.34 5.89
CA VAL A 390 0.57 20.95 5.49
C VAL A 390 1.31 20.27 6.64
N SER A 391 1.64 19.00 6.44
CA SER A 391 2.33 18.14 7.40
C SER A 391 3.79 18.52 7.61
N ILE A 392 4.14 18.95 8.82
CA ILE A 392 5.50 19.32 9.23
C ILE A 392 6.17 18.11 9.91
N PRO A 393 7.32 17.62 9.40
CA PRO A 393 8.03 16.48 10.00
C PRO A 393 8.57 16.80 11.40
N ALA A 394 8.72 15.76 12.22
CA ALA A 394 9.16 15.85 13.61
C ALA A 394 10.69 16.02 13.77
N GLY A 395 11.11 16.64 14.87
CA GLY A 395 12.44 16.41 15.46
C GLY A 395 13.64 17.19 14.90
N ASN A 396 13.44 18.32 14.22
CA ASN A 396 14.54 19.19 13.77
C ASN A 396 14.06 20.64 13.47
N LEU A 397 14.97 21.52 13.04
CA LEU A 397 14.55 22.71 12.29
C LEU A 397 13.88 22.24 11.00
N VAL A 398 12.61 22.60 10.82
CA VAL A 398 11.92 22.47 9.55
C VAL A 398 11.98 23.80 8.81
N ALA A 399 12.71 23.83 7.71
CA ALA A 399 12.97 25.03 6.95
C ALA A 399 12.18 25.02 5.64
N ILE A 400 11.17 25.88 5.62
CA ILE A 400 10.04 25.87 4.68
C ILE A 400 10.23 27.00 3.69
N ARG A 401 10.26 26.74 2.39
CA ARG A 401 10.38 27.79 1.36
C ARG A 401 9.07 27.92 0.62
N ILE A 402 8.50 29.11 0.60
CA ILE A 402 7.45 29.48 -0.35
C ILE A 402 8.11 30.20 -1.50
N GLU A 403 7.88 29.73 -2.71
CA GLU A 403 8.47 30.25 -3.95
C GLU A 403 7.35 30.73 -4.87
N ILE A 404 7.24 32.06 -5.01
CA ILE A 404 6.25 32.69 -5.88
C ILE A 404 6.96 33.03 -7.20
N THR A 405 6.48 32.52 -8.31
CA THR A 405 6.93 32.90 -9.66
C THR A 405 5.84 33.74 -10.31
N GLU A 406 6.06 35.06 -10.35
CA GLU A 406 5.10 36.03 -10.91
C GLU A 406 5.04 35.94 -12.45
N PRO A 407 3.92 36.31 -13.11
CA PRO A 407 3.76 36.25 -14.57
C PRO A 407 4.87 36.95 -15.36
N GLY A 408 5.47 38.01 -14.81
CA GLY A 408 6.62 38.70 -15.38
C GLY A 408 7.97 37.95 -15.28
N GLY A 409 7.98 36.70 -14.84
CA GLY A 409 9.19 35.89 -14.63
C GLY A 409 10.01 36.30 -13.40
N ARG A 410 9.46 37.13 -12.51
CA ARG A 410 10.14 37.52 -11.27
C ARG A 410 9.90 36.47 -10.18
N ARG A 411 10.97 35.81 -9.78
CA ARG A 411 10.98 34.83 -8.68
C ARG A 411 11.10 35.53 -7.33
N VAL A 412 10.08 35.43 -6.50
CA VAL A 412 10.02 35.97 -5.13
C VAL A 412 10.05 34.81 -4.14
N VAL A 413 11.20 34.61 -3.48
CA VAL A 413 11.40 33.52 -2.51
C VAL A 413 11.16 34.03 -1.09
N ARG A 414 10.24 33.40 -0.36
CA ARG A 414 10.00 33.58 1.08
C ARG A 414 10.50 32.34 1.83
N ASP A 415 11.77 32.35 2.24
CA ASP A 415 12.30 31.32 3.16
C ASP A 415 11.75 31.58 4.58
N LEU A 416 11.00 30.61 5.10
CA LEU A 416 10.52 30.49 6.48
C LEU A 416 11.36 29.41 7.20
N SER A 417 11.35 29.43 8.53
CA SER A 417 11.93 28.36 9.34
C SER A 417 11.18 28.24 10.66
N THR A 418 10.84 27.01 11.04
CA THR A 418 10.16 26.68 12.29
C THR A 418 10.82 25.48 12.93
N PHE A 419 10.99 25.50 14.24
CA PHE A 419 11.10 24.24 14.98
C PHE A 419 9.80 23.45 14.86
N ASN A 420 9.92 22.12 14.77
CA ASN A 420 8.88 21.20 15.21
C ASN A 420 9.48 20.30 16.30
N SER A 421 9.02 20.50 17.54
CA SER A 421 9.52 19.79 18.72
C SER A 421 8.44 18.89 19.27
N ASN A 422 8.80 17.64 19.56
CA ASN A 422 7.85 16.63 20.04
C ASN A 422 7.38 16.92 21.49
N LYS A 423 7.94 17.96 22.15
CA LYS A 423 7.46 18.55 23.40
C LYS A 423 6.41 19.67 23.21
N LEU A 424 6.22 20.23 22.01
CA LEU A 424 5.18 21.23 21.71
C LEU A 424 3.84 20.57 21.34
N ARG A 425 2.73 21.23 21.68
CA ARG A 425 1.35 20.81 21.40
C ARG A 425 0.52 21.96 20.83
N PRO A 426 -0.32 21.74 19.80
CA PRO A 426 -1.32 22.71 19.33
C PRO A 426 -2.29 23.15 20.42
N ALA A 427 -2.94 24.31 20.21
CA ALA A 427 -3.91 24.88 21.12
C ALA A 427 -5.04 23.90 21.46
N GLY A 428 -5.24 23.63 22.76
CA GLY A 428 -6.26 22.70 23.25
C GLY A 428 -5.88 21.22 23.20
N GLN A 429 -4.74 20.85 22.61
CA GLN A 429 -4.30 19.45 22.58
C GLN A 429 -3.63 19.05 23.91
N LEU A 430 -4.02 17.89 24.44
CA LEU A 430 -3.45 17.24 25.61
C LEU A 430 -2.84 15.89 25.21
N SER A 431 -1.52 15.73 25.27
CA SER A 431 -0.90 14.39 25.24
C SER A 431 -0.57 13.92 26.64
N TYR A 432 -0.73 12.63 26.90
CA TYR A 432 -0.40 12.03 28.19
C TYR A 432 0.23 10.65 28.02
N VAL A 433 1.20 10.33 28.87
CA VAL A 433 1.70 8.96 29.08
C VAL A 433 1.75 8.71 30.58
N GLY A 434 1.39 7.52 31.01
CA GLY A 434 1.66 7.07 32.37
C GLY A 434 1.63 5.56 32.49
N GLY A 435 2.21 5.04 33.55
CA GLY A 435 2.21 3.63 33.85
C GLY A 435 2.37 3.35 35.34
N ILE A 436 1.94 2.17 35.77
CA ILE A 436 2.12 1.65 37.14
C ILE A 436 2.35 0.14 37.12
N GLY A 437 3.33 -0.32 37.86
CA GLY A 437 3.70 -1.74 37.96
C GLY A 437 4.97 -1.94 38.77
N THR A 438 5.69 -3.02 38.50
CA THR A 438 6.85 -3.48 39.28
C THR A 438 8.11 -3.49 38.42
N VAL A 439 9.29 -3.37 39.04
CA VAL A 439 10.54 -3.72 38.37
C VAL A 439 10.64 -5.24 38.38
N ARG A 440 10.88 -5.89 37.24
CA ARG A 440 11.05 -7.34 37.19
C ARG A 440 12.50 -7.72 36.97
N ASP A 441 12.95 -8.73 37.70
CA ASP A 441 14.19 -9.44 37.37
C ASP A 441 13.94 -10.35 36.14
N GLU A 442 14.68 -10.12 35.06
CA GLU A 442 14.54 -10.93 33.84
C GLU A 442 15.01 -12.38 34.01
N THR A 443 15.79 -12.70 35.04
CA THR A 443 16.38 -14.03 35.25
C THR A 443 15.51 -14.93 36.14
N GLU A 444 14.98 -14.41 37.25
CA GLU A 444 14.19 -15.20 38.21
C GLU A 444 12.66 -14.99 38.10
N TRP A 445 12.21 -14.04 37.27
CA TRP A 445 10.80 -13.62 37.10
C TRP A 445 10.15 -12.97 38.34
N ASP A 446 10.91 -12.75 39.41
CA ASP A 446 10.43 -12.04 40.59
C ASP A 446 10.24 -10.53 40.34
N ASN A 447 9.24 -9.98 41.03
CA ASN A 447 8.80 -8.59 40.87
C ASN A 447 9.17 -7.78 42.11
N ASN A 448 10.14 -6.88 41.95
CA ASN A 448 10.67 -6.01 42.97
C ASN A 448 10.01 -4.64 42.93
N GLY A 449 9.54 -4.22 44.10
CA GLY A 449 9.01 -2.88 44.33
C GLY A 449 7.76 -2.50 43.55
N LEU A 450 7.52 -1.20 43.46
CA LEU A 450 6.47 -0.53 42.71
C LEU A 450 7.08 0.70 42.04
N ILE A 451 6.80 0.94 40.77
CA ILE A 451 6.98 2.23 40.09
C ILE A 451 5.63 2.67 39.54
N GLY A 452 5.26 3.93 39.75
CA GLY A 452 4.11 4.57 39.13
C GLY A 452 4.46 5.99 38.69
N ALA A 453 4.26 6.33 37.42
CA ALA A 453 4.62 7.64 36.88
C ALA A 453 3.68 8.10 35.76
N ALA A 454 3.52 9.41 35.59
CA ALA A 454 2.77 10.00 34.48
C ALA A 454 3.29 11.39 34.08
N ARG A 455 3.26 11.68 32.77
CA ARG A 455 3.52 12.97 32.13
C ARG A 455 2.25 13.44 31.41
N PHE A 456 1.93 14.71 31.56
CA PHE A 456 0.87 15.41 30.81
C PHE A 456 1.49 16.62 30.12
N LEU A 457 1.19 16.85 28.84
CA LEU A 457 1.58 18.04 28.07
C LEU A 457 0.34 18.67 27.43
N TYR A 458 0.06 19.92 27.76
CA TYR A 458 -1.12 20.66 27.28
C TYR A 458 -0.72 21.93 26.51
N GLY A 459 -1.20 22.03 25.27
CA GLY A 459 -1.02 23.22 24.43
C GLY A 459 -1.95 24.36 24.87
N ILE A 460 -1.43 25.35 25.59
CA ILE A 460 -2.14 26.60 25.91
C ILE A 460 -2.42 27.37 24.61
N ASN A 461 -1.48 27.35 23.67
CA ASN A 461 -1.63 27.79 22.29
C ASN A 461 -0.53 27.17 21.41
N ASN A 462 -0.58 27.39 20.08
CA ASN A 462 0.38 26.83 19.11
C ASN A 462 1.87 27.24 19.31
N ARG A 463 2.18 28.05 20.33
CA ARG A 463 3.52 28.50 20.73
C ARG A 463 3.82 28.32 22.23
N LEU A 464 2.91 27.75 23.02
CA LEU A 464 3.07 27.56 24.45
C LEU A 464 2.44 26.24 24.89
N THR A 465 3.29 25.34 25.37
CA THR A 465 2.89 24.07 25.98
C THR A 465 3.36 24.06 27.43
N VAL A 466 2.46 23.66 28.32
CA VAL A 466 2.77 23.43 29.74
C VAL A 466 2.69 21.95 30.02
N GLY A 467 3.59 21.44 30.85
CA GLY A 467 3.70 20.05 31.22
C GLY A 467 3.74 19.86 32.72
N ALA A 468 3.25 18.72 33.16
CA ALA A 468 3.35 18.25 34.53
C ALA A 468 3.74 16.78 34.53
N THR A 469 4.65 16.41 35.43
CA THR A 469 5.09 15.05 35.67
C THR A 469 4.86 14.69 37.13
N ILE A 470 4.37 13.49 37.39
CA ILE A 470 4.33 12.87 38.71
C ILE A 470 5.02 11.51 38.64
N GLY A 471 5.74 11.13 39.69
CA GLY A 471 6.44 9.85 39.80
C GLY A 471 6.51 9.40 41.24
N HIS A 472 6.43 8.09 41.44
CA HIS A 472 6.60 7.41 42.71
C HIS A 472 7.32 6.09 42.44
N GLN A 473 8.31 5.75 43.25
CA GLN A 473 8.90 4.41 43.29
C GLN A 473 9.12 3.97 44.73
N ASN A 474 9.03 2.66 44.97
CA ASN A 474 9.20 2.04 46.28
C ASN A 474 9.82 0.65 46.11
N ASN A 475 10.98 0.39 46.72
CA ASN A 475 11.80 -0.83 46.65
C ASN A 475 12.10 -1.32 45.21
N ALA A 476 12.30 -0.38 44.28
CA ALA A 476 12.46 -0.62 42.84
C ALA A 476 13.93 -0.95 42.44
N GLY A 477 14.53 -1.92 43.14
CA GLY A 477 15.99 -2.12 43.19
C GLY A 477 16.71 -2.50 41.88
N SER A 478 17.98 -2.08 41.80
CA SER A 478 19.11 -2.73 41.10
C SER A 478 19.09 -3.07 39.59
N GLN A 479 18.13 -2.61 38.77
CA GLN A 479 18.22 -2.81 37.30
C GLN A 479 19.43 -2.14 36.59
N PHE A 480 20.26 -1.37 37.29
CA PHE A 480 21.56 -0.87 36.82
C PHE A 480 22.67 -1.39 37.75
N THR A 481 23.49 -2.32 37.27
CA THR A 481 24.43 -3.10 38.10
C THR A 481 25.85 -2.52 38.19
N ASP A 482 26.28 -2.28 39.43
CA ASP A 482 27.61 -2.62 39.99
C ASP A 482 28.91 -2.22 39.27
N ASN A 483 28.92 -1.20 38.41
CA ASN A 483 30.15 -0.75 37.70
C ASN A 483 30.49 0.76 37.79
N LEU A 484 29.84 1.53 38.65
CA LEU A 484 30.25 2.91 38.95
C LEU A 484 30.93 3.00 40.32
N SER A 485 32.27 3.09 40.31
CA SER A 485 33.13 3.16 41.50
C SER A 485 33.18 4.56 42.14
N VAL A 486 32.00 5.17 42.37
CA VAL A 486 31.85 6.47 43.03
C VAL A 486 31.38 6.28 44.47
N GLY A 487 31.81 7.17 45.37
CA GLY A 487 31.72 6.96 46.81
C GLY A 487 30.31 6.91 47.40
N SER A 488 29.88 5.71 47.80
CA SER A 488 29.07 5.47 49.00
C SER A 488 27.82 6.36 49.21
N ARG A 489 26.84 6.25 48.32
CA ARG A 489 25.43 6.54 48.66
C ARG A 489 24.53 5.37 48.29
N ALA A 490 23.57 5.07 49.16
CA ALA A 490 22.49 4.14 48.82
C ALA A 490 21.54 4.79 47.80
N ARG A 491 20.87 3.96 46.98
CA ARG A 491 19.73 4.41 46.18
C ARG A 491 18.52 4.60 47.10
N ALA A 492 17.64 5.54 46.75
CA ALA A 492 16.37 5.72 47.44
C ALA A 492 15.53 4.43 47.42
N ASP A 493 15.07 3.98 48.58
CA ASP A 493 14.14 2.85 48.66
C ASP A 493 12.75 3.31 48.26
N GLN A 494 12.24 4.39 48.88
CA GLN A 494 11.08 5.13 48.37
C GLN A 494 11.55 6.47 47.83
N SER A 495 11.04 6.87 46.66
CA SER A 495 11.10 8.26 46.21
C SER A 495 9.86 8.71 45.46
N ASP A 496 9.45 9.94 45.77
CA ASP A 496 8.43 10.69 45.09
C ASP A 496 9.08 11.78 44.22
N HIS A 497 8.45 12.10 43.09
CA HIS A 497 8.95 13.02 42.08
C HIS A 497 7.80 13.90 41.55
N LEU A 498 8.02 15.21 41.53
CA LEU A 498 7.10 16.20 40.94
C LEU A 498 7.86 17.04 39.92
N GLY A 499 7.44 17.00 38.66
CA GLY A 499 8.03 17.77 37.57
C GLY A 499 7.05 18.78 36.96
N LEU A 500 7.58 19.90 36.48
CA LEU A 500 6.87 20.88 35.65
C LEU A 500 7.71 21.17 34.41
N GLU A 501 7.07 21.30 33.26
CA GLU A 501 7.73 21.58 31.98
C GLU A 501 7.06 22.78 31.31
N PHE A 502 7.83 23.69 30.73
CA PHE A 502 7.33 24.87 30.03
C PHE A 502 8.05 24.99 28.70
N VAL A 503 7.34 24.80 27.59
CA VAL A 503 7.91 24.86 26.25
C VAL A 503 7.26 26.02 25.49
N VAL A 504 8.08 26.98 25.09
CA VAL A 504 7.67 28.23 24.46
C VAL A 504 8.37 28.38 23.12
N ASN A 505 7.65 28.83 22.10
CA ASN A 505 8.18 29.21 20.79
C ASN A 505 7.88 30.71 20.57
N PRO A 506 8.65 31.65 21.15
CA PRO A 506 8.33 33.08 21.06
C PRO A 506 8.37 33.58 19.61
N PHE A 507 9.36 33.08 18.86
CA PHE A 507 9.59 33.30 17.44
C PHE A 507 9.79 31.93 16.79
N SER A 508 9.43 31.75 15.51
CA SER A 508 9.52 30.42 14.87
C SER A 508 10.94 29.84 14.86
N THR A 509 11.95 30.72 14.91
CA THR A 509 13.39 30.45 14.97
C THR A 509 13.95 30.35 16.40
N LEU A 510 13.12 30.39 17.45
CA LEU A 510 13.53 30.24 18.85
C LEU A 510 12.60 29.28 19.60
N LEU A 511 13.15 28.17 20.11
CA LEU A 511 12.52 27.31 21.09
C LEU A 511 13.15 27.55 22.47
N LEU A 512 12.33 27.71 23.49
CA LEU A 512 12.73 27.73 24.90
C LEU A 512 12.03 26.59 25.60
N SER A 513 12.76 25.72 26.31
CA SER A 513 12.15 24.69 27.17
C SER A 513 12.76 24.70 28.56
N THR A 514 11.93 24.92 29.56
CA THR A 514 12.30 24.87 30.99
C THR A 514 11.72 23.62 31.61
N SER A 515 12.56 22.77 32.21
CA SER A 515 12.10 21.65 33.05
C SER A 515 12.51 21.91 34.50
N LEU A 516 11.56 21.79 35.42
CA LEU A 516 11.71 21.92 36.87
C LEU A 516 11.34 20.57 37.50
N ALA A 517 12.06 20.14 38.53
CA ALA A 517 11.69 18.97 39.31
C ALA A 517 11.97 19.16 40.81
N GLN A 518 11.19 18.46 41.63
CA GLN A 518 11.48 18.18 43.04
C GLN A 518 11.46 16.66 43.23
N SER A 519 12.38 16.13 44.02
CA SER A 519 12.26 14.78 44.56
C SER A 519 12.48 14.79 46.07
N ASP A 520 11.74 13.95 46.75
CA ASP A 520 11.91 13.60 48.15
C ASP A 520 11.75 12.08 48.34
N GLY A 521 12.40 11.50 49.34
CA GLY A 521 12.43 10.06 49.54
C GLY A 521 13.24 9.61 50.75
N SER A 522 13.28 8.30 51.00
CA SER A 522 13.92 7.68 52.17
C SER A 522 15.04 6.71 51.80
N LEU A 523 16.01 6.54 52.70
CA LEU A 523 17.23 5.76 52.51
C LEU A 523 17.45 4.80 53.69
N GLU A 524 17.09 3.53 53.54
CA GLU A 524 17.29 2.53 54.60
C GLU A 524 18.76 2.03 54.61
N GLY A 525 19.36 1.98 55.80
CA GLY A 525 20.75 1.54 56.00
C GLY A 525 21.83 2.63 55.96
N SER A 526 21.50 3.88 55.62
CA SER A 526 22.40 5.03 55.78
C SER A 526 22.41 5.54 57.22
N ALA A 527 23.48 5.31 57.98
CA ALA A 527 23.55 5.63 59.42
C ALA A 527 23.60 7.13 59.78
N LEU A 528 23.31 8.03 58.84
CA LEU A 528 23.44 9.49 58.98
C LEU A 528 22.31 10.32 58.35
N VAL A 529 21.50 9.75 57.43
CA VAL A 529 20.44 10.47 56.70
C VAL A 529 19.30 9.50 56.36
N ASP A 530 18.16 9.62 57.06
CA ASP A 530 16.97 8.77 56.86
C ASP A 530 16.10 9.23 55.68
N GLU A 531 16.03 10.55 55.45
CA GLU A 531 15.24 11.21 54.40
C GLU A 531 16.14 12.16 53.58
N TYR A 532 15.91 12.22 52.27
CA TYR A 532 16.51 13.23 51.40
C TYR A 532 15.44 14.08 50.72
N LYS A 533 15.84 15.27 50.28
CA LYS A 533 15.04 16.15 49.44
C LYS A 533 15.93 17.07 48.62
N GLY A 534 15.66 17.21 47.33
CA GLY A 534 16.33 18.17 46.45
C GLY A 534 15.43 18.64 45.32
N SER A 535 15.80 19.77 44.71
CA SER A 535 15.17 20.26 43.48
C SER A 535 16.18 20.33 42.33
N ALA A 536 15.66 20.32 41.11
CA ALA A 536 16.46 20.51 39.90
C ALA A 536 15.74 21.42 38.90
N PHE A 537 16.54 22.07 38.08
CA PHE A 537 16.12 23.06 37.11
C PHE A 537 16.99 22.95 35.87
N THR A 538 16.37 23.01 34.70
CA THR A 538 17.03 23.13 33.41
C THR A 538 16.31 24.18 32.57
N VAL A 539 17.07 24.95 31.80
CA VAL A 539 16.57 25.79 30.71
C VAL A 539 17.40 25.45 29.48
N THR A 540 16.72 25.04 28.41
CA THR A 540 17.31 24.91 27.08
C THR A 540 16.74 26.00 26.17
N ALA A 541 17.59 26.62 25.36
CA ALA A 541 17.23 27.67 24.41
C ALA A 541 17.91 27.38 23.08
N ASP A 542 17.11 26.93 22.11
CA ASP A 542 17.53 26.59 20.75
C ASP A 542 17.12 27.70 19.79
N TYR A 543 18.10 28.39 19.21
CA TYR A 543 17.94 29.53 18.33
C TYR A 543 18.54 29.25 16.95
N VAL A 544 17.69 29.04 15.96
CA VAL A 544 18.08 28.73 14.59
C VAL A 544 17.51 29.80 13.65
N PRO A 545 18.16 30.98 13.54
CA PRO A 545 17.69 32.08 12.71
C PRO A 545 17.65 31.77 11.21
N ASN A 546 18.41 30.78 10.74
CA ASN A 546 18.40 30.29 9.36
C ASN A 546 19.15 28.94 9.27
N ARG A 547 19.03 28.23 8.13
CA ARG A 547 19.71 26.96 7.87
C ARG A 547 21.25 26.97 8.00
N ARG A 548 21.90 28.13 8.04
CA ARG A 548 23.36 28.27 8.16
C ARG A 548 23.82 28.71 9.55
N PHE A 549 22.93 28.83 10.54
CA PHE A 549 23.33 29.11 11.92
C PHE A 549 22.33 28.50 12.90
N ASN A 550 22.83 27.62 13.76
CA ASN A 550 22.15 27.03 14.90
C ASN A 550 22.91 27.43 16.18
N PHE A 551 22.21 27.95 17.17
CA PHE A 551 22.71 28.18 18.51
C PHE A 551 21.83 27.44 19.51
N SER A 552 22.31 26.31 20.04
CA SER A 552 21.69 25.65 21.18
C SER A 552 22.39 26.10 22.47
N SER A 553 21.67 26.21 23.57
CA SER A 553 22.26 26.47 24.88
C SER A 553 21.42 25.85 25.98
N ARG A 554 22.07 25.32 27.01
CA ARG A 554 21.42 24.68 28.16
C ARG A 554 22.09 25.17 29.44
N ALA A 555 21.31 25.67 30.38
CA ALA A 555 21.72 25.87 31.77
C ALA A 555 21.02 24.84 32.65
N TYR A 556 21.69 24.36 33.69
CA TYR A 556 21.16 23.39 34.64
C TYR A 556 21.67 23.65 36.05
N ARG A 557 20.86 23.24 37.03
CA ARG A 557 21.19 23.25 38.45
C ARG A 557 20.45 22.10 39.14
N TYR A 558 21.18 21.35 39.93
CA TYR A 558 20.72 20.24 40.74
C TYR A 558 21.14 20.51 42.18
N GLU A 559 20.18 20.59 43.10
CA GLU A 559 20.45 20.94 44.49
C GLU A 559 20.97 19.72 45.29
N PRO A 560 21.53 19.95 46.51
CA PRO A 560 21.88 18.85 47.40
C PRO A 560 20.69 17.91 47.63
N GLY A 561 20.95 16.60 47.65
CA GLY A 561 19.92 15.58 47.79
C GLY A 561 19.06 15.36 46.54
N PHE A 562 19.29 16.02 45.41
CA PHE A 562 18.46 15.78 44.23
C PHE A 562 18.70 14.38 43.62
N PHE A 563 17.61 13.66 43.36
CA PHE A 563 17.60 12.38 42.67
C PHE A 563 16.53 12.40 41.56
N ASN A 564 16.90 12.04 40.33
CA ASN A 564 15.93 11.93 39.23
C ASN A 564 15.18 10.58 39.22
N GLY A 565 15.50 9.67 40.14
CA GLY A 565 14.92 8.33 40.25
C GLY A 565 15.80 7.20 39.71
N VAL A 566 16.80 7.52 38.88
CA VAL A 566 17.74 6.58 38.24
C VAL A 566 19.19 6.88 38.65
N ASP A 567 19.67 8.09 38.40
CA ASP A 567 21.07 8.49 38.53
C ASP A 567 21.38 9.02 39.93
N VAL A 568 22.01 8.20 40.78
CA VAL A 568 22.37 8.56 42.16
C VAL A 568 23.44 9.65 42.28
N GLY A 569 24.13 9.98 41.18
CA GLY A 569 25.22 10.96 41.12
C GLY A 569 24.86 12.34 40.54
N LEU A 570 23.57 12.70 40.45
CA LEU A 570 23.14 13.98 39.84
C LEU A 570 22.90 15.15 40.83
N GLU A 571 23.23 15.02 42.13
CA GLU A 571 23.10 16.11 43.10
C GLU A 571 24.23 17.17 43.03
N ASN A 572 24.07 18.29 43.73
CA ASN A 572 25.08 19.37 43.94
C ASN A 572 25.62 20.11 42.69
N ARG A 573 25.27 19.67 41.48
CA ARG A 573 25.85 20.16 40.23
C ARG A 573 25.12 21.37 39.66
N GLU A 574 25.86 22.38 39.25
CA GLU A 574 25.34 23.42 38.38
C GLU A 574 26.29 23.72 37.22
N GLY A 575 25.74 24.29 36.15
CA GLY A 575 26.51 24.55 34.95
C GLY A 575 25.67 25.03 33.78
N TYR A 576 26.36 25.33 32.70
CA TYR A 576 25.75 25.69 31.44
C TYR A 576 26.68 25.37 30.27
N TYR A 577 26.09 25.11 29.10
CA TYR A 577 26.80 25.06 27.84
C TYR A 577 26.05 25.81 26.74
N ALA A 578 26.77 26.23 25.72
CA ALA A 578 26.28 26.82 24.50
C ALA A 578 27.04 26.26 23.29
N ILE A 579 26.34 26.03 22.19
CA ILE A 579 26.80 25.35 20.98
C ILE A 579 26.36 26.18 19.78
N ALA A 580 27.31 26.79 19.08
CA ALA A 580 27.10 27.56 17.86
C ALA A 580 27.61 26.79 16.64
N GLU A 581 26.71 26.19 15.85
CA GLU A 581 27.01 25.60 14.55
C GLU A 581 26.69 26.57 13.41
N SER A 582 27.60 26.73 12.45
CA SER A 582 27.39 27.57 11.26
C SER A 582 27.93 26.96 9.97
N HIS A 583 27.18 27.13 8.88
CA HIS A 583 27.45 26.49 7.59
C HIS A 583 27.92 27.54 6.57
N PHE A 584 29.21 27.52 6.26
CA PHE A 584 29.90 28.44 5.37
C PHE A 584 30.25 27.77 4.03
N ASN A 585 29.37 27.90 3.03
CA ASN A 585 29.57 27.47 1.64
C ASN A 585 29.73 25.94 1.46
N LYS A 586 30.91 25.39 1.75
CA LYS A 586 31.27 23.96 1.64
C LYS A 586 31.79 23.39 2.97
N PHE A 587 31.66 24.15 4.05
CA PHE A 587 32.16 23.82 5.38
C PHE A 587 31.11 24.08 6.45
N ARG A 588 31.19 23.28 7.51
CA ARG A 588 30.46 23.45 8.75
C ARG A 588 31.45 23.69 9.88
N ALA A 589 31.25 24.75 10.64
CA ALA A 589 32.02 25.06 11.83
C ALA A 589 31.11 25.05 13.05
N THR A 590 31.45 24.24 14.05
CA THR A 590 30.73 24.14 15.32
C THR A 590 31.68 24.57 16.43
N ALA A 591 31.24 25.51 17.27
CA ALA A 591 31.97 25.97 18.43
C ALA A 591 31.10 25.75 19.68
N ASP A 592 31.62 25.03 20.66
CA ASP A 592 30.96 24.76 21.94
C ASP A 592 31.73 25.46 23.07
N TYR A 593 31.02 25.93 24.09
CA TYR A 593 31.60 26.43 25.33
C TYR A 593 30.69 26.07 26.50
N GLY A 594 31.23 25.68 27.64
CA GLY A 594 30.47 25.51 28.87
C GLY A 594 31.30 25.58 30.13
N LYS A 595 30.63 25.70 31.28
CA LYS A 595 31.22 25.55 32.61
C LYS A 595 30.38 24.59 33.44
N LEU A 596 31.06 23.68 34.15
CA LEU A 596 30.50 22.72 35.07
C LEU A 596 31.11 22.98 36.46
N GLN A 597 30.28 22.87 37.50
CA GLN A 597 30.68 23.04 38.88
C GLN A 597 29.93 22.03 39.77
N ASP A 598 30.65 21.35 40.65
CA ASP A 598 30.07 20.54 41.73
C ASP A 598 30.26 21.28 43.05
N ASN A 599 29.14 21.68 43.66
CA ASN A 599 29.11 22.44 44.90
C ASN A 599 29.04 21.51 46.12
N VAL A 600 30.03 20.63 46.22
CA VAL A 600 30.32 19.89 47.46
C VAL A 600 30.77 20.89 48.52
N ASP A 601 29.98 21.07 49.59
CA ASP A 601 30.57 21.42 50.89
C ASP A 601 29.72 21.00 52.10
N ASN A 602 30.41 20.39 53.06
CA ASN A 602 30.14 20.41 54.51
C ASN A 602 31.25 19.66 55.30
N ASP A 603 32.13 18.91 54.62
CA ASP A 603 33.25 18.18 55.24
C ASP A 603 34.48 17.95 54.31
N GLN A 604 34.54 18.56 53.12
CA GLN A 604 35.70 18.54 52.21
C GLN A 604 35.84 19.91 51.49
N PRO A 605 37.00 20.60 51.58
CA PRO A 605 37.08 22.05 51.33
C PRO A 605 37.35 22.44 49.86
N LEU A 606 36.81 21.73 48.87
CA LEU A 606 37.15 21.92 47.44
C LEU A 606 35.91 21.84 46.53
N THR A 607 35.36 23.00 46.20
CA THR A 607 34.37 23.18 45.12
C THR A 607 35.04 22.92 43.77
N THR A 608 34.80 21.76 43.16
CA THR A 608 35.47 21.39 41.91
C THR A 608 34.73 22.01 40.72
N SER A 609 35.48 22.68 39.83
CA SER A 609 34.95 23.48 38.72
C SER A 609 35.82 23.34 37.48
N ALA A 610 35.18 23.23 36.30
CA ALA A 610 35.86 23.14 35.02
C ALA A 610 35.10 23.83 33.90
N GLU A 611 35.83 24.55 33.05
CA GLU A 611 35.34 25.05 31.77
C GLU A 611 35.71 24.07 30.65
N TYR A 612 34.90 24.03 29.61
CA TYR A 612 35.11 23.23 28.42
C TYR A 612 34.91 24.08 27.16
N TYR A 613 35.77 23.87 26.17
CA TYR A 613 35.82 24.55 24.89
C TYR A 613 35.90 23.53 23.77
N GLY A 614 34.99 23.60 22.80
CA GLY A 614 34.98 22.75 21.60
C GLY A 614 35.06 23.57 20.33
N LEU A 615 35.81 23.10 19.35
CA LEU A 615 35.86 23.68 18.00
C LEU A 615 36.00 22.56 16.97
N ARG A 616 35.02 22.43 16.08
CA ARG A 616 35.02 21.44 14.98
C ARG A 616 34.78 22.15 13.66
N LEU A 617 35.55 21.77 12.65
CA LEU A 617 35.45 22.27 11.27
C LEU A 617 35.44 21.06 10.34
N SER A 618 34.36 20.85 9.61
CA SER A 618 34.25 19.78 8.61
C SER A 618 33.82 20.32 7.25
N SER A 619 34.05 19.55 6.18
CA SER A 619 33.67 19.93 4.82
C SER A 619 32.53 19.07 4.27
N ASP A 620 31.36 19.66 4.04
CA ASP A 620 30.20 18.93 3.53
C ASP A 620 30.39 18.44 2.08
N SER A 621 31.21 19.13 1.26
CA SER A 621 31.65 18.66 -0.08
C SER A 621 32.78 19.52 -0.66
N LEU A 622 34.02 19.40 -0.16
CA LEU A 622 35.16 20.16 -0.70
C LEU A 622 35.48 19.75 -2.15
N LEU A 623 35.75 18.45 -2.33
CA LEU A 623 35.86 17.73 -3.60
C LEU A 623 34.75 16.66 -3.66
N PRO A 624 34.36 16.16 -4.85
CA PRO A 624 33.42 15.04 -4.95
C PRO A 624 33.90 13.84 -4.13
N TYR A 625 33.01 13.33 -3.27
CA TYR A 625 33.26 12.18 -2.39
C TYR A 625 34.43 12.33 -1.40
N THR A 626 34.84 13.56 -1.05
CA THR A 626 35.88 13.82 -0.04
C THR A 626 35.36 14.72 1.08
N TYR A 627 35.39 14.18 2.30
CA TYR A 627 35.12 14.81 3.57
C TYR A 627 36.44 15.05 4.31
N LEU A 628 36.72 16.28 4.71
CA LEU A 628 37.80 16.62 5.64
C LEU A 628 37.18 17.04 6.98
N PHE A 629 37.87 16.76 8.08
CA PHE A 629 37.52 17.30 9.39
C PHE A 629 38.76 17.70 10.20
N ALA A 630 38.58 18.69 11.05
CA ALA A 630 39.47 19.08 12.12
C ALA A 630 38.62 19.35 13.36
N GLU A 631 39.09 18.95 14.53
CA GLU A 631 38.38 19.05 15.80
C GLU A 631 39.37 19.32 16.93
N HIS A 632 38.93 20.07 17.93
CA HIS A 632 39.71 20.42 19.11
C HIS A 632 38.76 20.57 20.29
N ASP A 633 39.00 19.78 21.34
CA ASP A 633 38.27 19.84 22.61
C ASP A 633 39.29 20.12 23.72
N GLU A 634 39.07 21.16 24.53
CA GLU A 634 39.89 21.52 25.70
C GLU A 634 39.01 21.61 26.96
N VAL A 635 39.51 21.03 28.06
CA VAL A 635 38.95 21.12 29.41
C VAL A 635 39.94 21.89 30.28
N VAL A 636 39.45 22.95 30.94
CA VAL A 636 40.22 23.86 31.79
C VAL A 636 39.63 23.83 33.21
N PRO A 637 40.17 23.00 34.12
CA PRO A 637 39.76 22.99 35.52
C PRO A 637 40.33 24.19 36.28
N ASP A 638 39.64 24.68 37.31
CA ASP A 638 40.12 25.83 38.09
C ASP A 638 41.34 25.46 38.98
N ASP A 639 41.40 24.23 39.53
CA ASP A 639 42.47 23.75 40.42
C ASP A 639 43.51 22.80 39.77
N PHE A 640 43.32 22.39 38.52
CA PHE A 640 44.14 21.38 37.83
C PHE A 640 44.68 21.88 36.48
N ALA A 641 45.68 21.20 35.92
CA ALA A 641 46.21 21.56 34.60
C ALA A 641 45.17 21.33 33.49
N SER A 642 45.06 22.27 32.53
CA SER A 642 44.19 22.05 31.37
C SER A 642 44.66 20.86 30.53
N LYS A 643 43.68 20.17 29.95
CA LYS A 643 43.87 19.01 29.07
C LYS A 643 43.12 19.28 27.78
N SER A 644 43.76 18.99 26.64
CA SER A 644 43.14 19.17 25.34
C SER A 644 43.48 18.01 24.41
N ILE A 645 42.59 17.76 23.47
CA ILE A 645 42.73 16.78 22.39
C ILE A 645 42.37 17.47 21.07
N SER A 646 43.15 17.18 20.03
CA SER A 646 42.96 17.76 18.69
C SER A 646 43.05 16.65 17.66
N SER A 647 42.04 16.48 16.81
CA SER A 647 42.12 15.56 15.68
C SER A 647 42.02 16.27 14.34
N VAL A 648 42.68 15.72 13.33
CA VAL A 648 42.50 16.09 11.92
C VAL A 648 42.38 14.80 11.12
N GLY A 649 41.46 14.76 10.17
CA GLY A 649 41.28 13.58 9.33
C GLY A 649 40.60 13.84 7.99
N LEU A 650 40.60 12.80 7.18
CA LEU A 650 40.03 12.76 5.83
C LEU A 650 39.32 11.43 5.61
N ARG A 651 38.17 11.48 4.93
CA ARG A 651 37.43 10.34 4.39
C ARG A 651 37.16 10.61 2.92
N SER A 652 37.62 9.75 2.04
CA SER A 652 37.62 10.02 0.60
C SER A 652 37.38 8.77 -0.25
N ASN A 653 36.34 8.78 -1.09
CA ASN A 653 36.08 7.72 -2.07
C ASN A 653 36.50 8.15 -3.48
N LEU A 654 37.81 8.24 -3.70
CA LEU A 654 38.40 8.64 -4.99
C LEU A 654 38.82 7.41 -5.79
N LEU A 655 38.55 7.41 -7.10
CA LEU A 655 38.99 6.36 -8.04
C LEU A 655 38.59 4.93 -7.63
N ARG A 656 37.48 4.76 -6.91
CA ARG A 656 36.96 3.50 -6.33
C ARG A 656 37.78 2.92 -5.17
N PHE A 657 38.66 3.73 -4.55
CA PHE A 657 39.27 3.45 -3.27
C PHE A 657 38.61 4.33 -2.20
N ASN A 658 38.17 3.72 -1.10
CA ASN A 658 37.87 4.45 0.13
C ASN A 658 39.17 4.58 0.90
N ILE A 659 39.57 5.82 1.18
CA ILE A 659 40.72 6.18 2.00
C ILE A 659 40.18 6.93 3.20
N ASP A 660 40.40 6.38 4.39
CA ASP A 660 40.09 7.01 5.67
C ASP A 660 41.41 7.22 6.43
N ALA A 661 41.64 8.39 6.98
CA ALA A 661 42.80 8.64 7.83
C ALA A 661 42.49 9.68 8.91
N SER A 662 42.98 9.47 10.12
CA SER A 662 42.92 10.46 11.19
C SER A 662 44.22 10.49 12.00
N LEU A 663 44.52 11.68 12.53
CA LEU A 663 45.58 11.91 13.50
C LEU A 663 45.00 12.73 14.64
N THR A 664 45.04 12.17 15.84
CA THR A 664 44.56 12.73 17.10
C THR A 664 45.75 12.93 18.03
N LYS A 665 45.85 14.09 18.67
CA LYS A 665 46.97 14.46 19.53
C LYS A 665 46.48 15.23 20.75
N GLY A 666 47.08 14.94 21.90
CA GLY A 666 46.57 15.40 23.19
C GLY A 666 45.71 14.33 23.82
N ASP A 667 45.32 14.54 25.08
CA ASP A 667 44.84 13.47 25.97
C ASP A 667 43.85 14.05 26.99
N LEU A 668 42.63 13.54 27.00
CA LEU A 668 41.58 13.81 27.99
C LEU A 668 41.32 12.60 28.91
N PHE A 669 41.97 11.46 28.67
CA PHE A 669 41.86 10.28 29.54
C PHE A 669 42.57 10.52 30.88
N ASP A 670 43.75 11.17 30.84
CA ASP A 670 44.53 11.60 32.00
C ASP A 670 43.98 12.90 32.64
N LEU A 671 42.66 13.04 32.76
CA LEU A 671 42.03 14.05 33.63
C LEU A 671 42.04 13.56 35.08
N ASP A 672 42.14 14.48 36.06
CA ASP A 672 42.00 14.09 37.47
C ASP A 672 40.61 13.48 37.70
N SER A 673 40.55 12.45 38.55
CA SER A 673 39.32 11.87 39.10
C SER A 673 38.26 12.90 39.45
N GLN A 674 38.58 13.92 40.25
CA GLN A 674 37.59 14.91 40.72
C GLN A 674 37.00 15.72 39.56
N VAL A 675 37.82 16.04 38.55
CA VAL A 675 37.40 16.75 37.35
C VAL A 675 36.56 15.85 36.45
N ARG A 676 37.00 14.61 36.21
CA ARG A 676 36.29 13.63 35.38
C ARG A 676 34.92 13.30 35.96
N ASP A 677 34.80 13.28 37.28
CA ASP A 677 33.56 12.95 37.97
C ASP A 677 32.48 14.04 37.80
N LEU A 678 32.85 15.32 37.60
CA LEU A 678 31.93 16.40 37.19
C LEU A 678 31.10 16.03 35.95
N PHE A 679 31.70 15.31 35.01
CA PHE A 679 31.12 15.00 33.71
C PHE A 679 30.27 13.72 33.70
N GLN A 680 30.37 12.86 34.72
CA GLN A 680 29.56 11.64 34.81
C GLN A 680 28.07 11.99 34.82
N ASN A 681 27.25 11.21 34.10
CA ASN A 681 25.79 11.34 34.01
C ASN A 681 25.26 12.68 33.43
N ILE A 682 26.13 13.61 33.02
CA ILE A 682 25.74 14.87 32.38
C ILE A 682 25.92 14.75 30.86
N ALA A 683 24.80 14.75 30.13
CA ALA A 683 24.81 14.71 28.67
C ALA A 683 25.25 16.07 28.06
N LEU A 684 26.54 16.18 27.73
CA LEU A 684 27.10 17.29 26.96
C LEU A 684 27.13 16.94 25.45
N PRO A 685 26.43 17.67 24.57
CA PRO A 685 26.40 17.34 23.14
C PRO A 685 27.75 17.64 22.46
N ASN A 686 28.14 16.77 21.52
CA ASN A 686 29.37 16.83 20.72
C ASN A 686 30.71 16.67 21.48
N VAL A 687 30.73 16.83 22.80
CA VAL A 687 31.95 16.87 23.63
C VAL A 687 32.63 15.50 23.71
N ARG A 688 33.95 15.46 23.50
CA ARG A 688 34.76 14.32 23.98
C ARG A 688 35.21 14.58 25.40
N ILE A 689 34.82 13.68 26.29
CA ILE A 689 35.13 13.71 27.73
C ILE A 689 36.25 12.71 28.06
N THR A 690 36.43 11.71 27.19
CA THR A 690 37.58 10.80 27.17
C THR A 690 38.15 10.74 25.75
N GLY A 691 39.45 10.47 25.64
CA GLY A 691 40.13 10.31 24.36
C GLY A 691 41.64 10.41 24.53
N SER A 692 42.36 9.56 23.81
CA SER A 692 43.83 9.46 23.84
C SER A 692 44.43 9.90 22.50
N PRO A 693 45.73 10.26 22.47
CA PRO A 693 46.45 10.44 21.21
C PRO A 693 46.27 9.19 20.35
N SER A 694 46.08 9.33 19.04
CA SER A 694 45.86 8.18 18.18
C SER A 694 46.16 8.53 16.73
N SER A 695 46.44 7.53 15.91
CA SER A 695 46.52 7.73 14.46
C SER A 695 46.02 6.48 13.77
N SER A 696 45.26 6.65 12.69
CA SER A 696 44.86 5.53 11.85
C SER A 696 44.89 5.91 10.37
N PHE A 697 45.19 4.92 9.53
CA PHE A 697 45.13 5.02 8.08
C PHE A 697 44.55 3.72 7.52
N ALA A 698 43.40 3.82 6.86
CA ALA A 698 42.73 2.72 6.19
C ALA A 698 42.58 3.01 4.70
N ILE A 699 42.92 2.04 3.86
CA ILE A 699 42.63 2.06 2.42
C ILE A 699 41.94 0.77 2.01
N SER A 700 40.76 0.90 1.41
CA SER A 700 39.95 -0.26 1.00
C SER A 700 39.31 -0.09 -0.37
N ARG A 701 39.21 -1.21 -1.11
CA ARG A 701 38.72 -1.25 -2.49
C ARG A 701 37.72 -2.39 -2.67
N ALA A 702 36.58 -2.07 -3.28
CA ALA A 702 35.60 -3.04 -3.74
C ALA A 702 35.95 -3.57 -5.14
N MET A 703 35.76 -4.87 -5.35
CA MET A 703 36.15 -5.64 -6.53
C MET A 703 35.08 -6.71 -6.80
N GLY A 704 33.86 -6.27 -7.10
CA GLY A 704 32.70 -7.15 -7.26
C GLY A 704 32.33 -7.82 -5.93
N ALA A 705 32.34 -9.16 -5.91
CA ALA A 705 32.10 -9.98 -4.72
C ALA A 705 33.17 -9.82 -3.61
N HIS A 706 34.31 -9.19 -3.91
CA HIS A 706 35.42 -9.01 -2.97
C HIS A 706 35.54 -7.57 -2.47
N ARG A 707 35.95 -7.38 -1.21
CA ARG A 707 36.53 -6.13 -0.72
C ARG A 707 37.86 -6.44 -0.04
N LEU A 708 38.89 -5.69 -0.39
CA LEU A 708 40.16 -5.69 0.34
C LEU A 708 40.27 -4.41 1.16
N ALA A 709 40.74 -4.50 2.39
CA ALA A 709 41.08 -3.38 3.25
C ALA A 709 42.46 -3.58 3.87
N LEU A 710 43.26 -2.52 3.89
CA LEU A 710 44.51 -2.39 4.63
C LEU A 710 44.31 -1.29 5.65
N GLU A 711 44.49 -1.61 6.93
CA GLU A 711 44.24 -0.76 8.09
C GLU A 711 45.53 -0.70 8.92
N PHE A 712 45.92 0.51 9.33
CA PHE A 712 47.13 0.78 10.10
C PHE A 712 46.77 1.71 11.25
N ASP A 713 46.80 1.21 12.48
CA ASP A 713 46.67 1.99 13.71
C ASP A 713 48.08 2.26 14.29
N GLY A 714 48.34 3.48 14.74
CA GLY A 714 49.67 3.95 15.15
C GLY A 714 49.89 3.94 16.67
N GLU A 715 50.58 4.96 17.17
CA GLU A 715 50.81 5.14 18.61
C GLU A 715 49.60 5.79 19.29
N GLY A 716 49.30 5.32 20.51
CA GLY A 716 48.36 5.93 21.46
C GLY A 716 46.91 5.40 21.42
N THR A 717 46.51 4.69 20.37
CA THR A 717 45.30 3.85 20.42
C THR A 717 45.46 2.78 21.52
N ASP A 718 44.39 2.48 22.27
CA ASP A 718 44.36 1.36 23.24
C ASP A 718 44.84 0.04 22.60
N ILE A 719 44.51 -0.12 21.32
CA ILE A 719 45.08 -1.12 20.43
C ILE A 719 46.41 -0.57 19.89
N SER A 720 47.49 -0.88 20.60
CA SER A 720 48.88 -0.55 20.23
C SER A 720 49.26 -0.92 18.80
N GLN A 721 49.93 0.01 18.09
CA GLN A 721 50.57 -0.12 16.75
C GLN A 721 50.18 -1.40 15.99
N ARG A 722 49.09 -1.36 15.23
CA ARG A 722 48.49 -2.54 14.60
C ARG A 722 48.41 -2.36 13.09
N THR A 723 48.85 -3.36 12.35
CA THR A 723 48.55 -3.49 10.92
C THR A 723 47.55 -4.62 10.72
N GLN A 724 46.44 -4.36 10.03
CA GLN A 724 45.43 -5.34 9.66
C GLN A 724 45.21 -5.35 8.14
N LEU A 725 45.09 -6.55 7.57
CA LEU A 725 44.68 -6.81 6.19
C LEU A 725 43.41 -7.66 6.22
N THR A 726 42.29 -7.07 5.83
CA THR A 726 40.98 -7.72 5.81
C THR A 726 40.54 -8.00 4.38
N HIS A 727 40.27 -9.26 4.07
CA HIS A 727 39.63 -9.69 2.83
C HIS A 727 38.21 -10.17 3.12
N TYR A 728 37.24 -9.45 2.58
CA TYR A 728 35.85 -9.87 2.52
C TYR A 728 35.58 -10.53 1.16
N TRP A 729 34.89 -11.66 1.18
CA TRP A 729 34.23 -12.23 0.00
C TRP A 729 32.77 -12.56 0.36
N ASP A 730 31.84 -12.09 -0.46
CA ASP A 730 30.40 -12.36 -0.30
C ASP A 730 29.85 -12.89 -1.63
N SER A 731 29.45 -14.16 -1.66
CA SER A 731 28.95 -14.79 -2.88
C SER A 731 27.66 -14.10 -3.36
N ALA A 732 27.54 -13.85 -4.66
CA ALA A 732 26.31 -13.32 -5.24
C ALA A 732 25.09 -14.19 -4.85
N LYS A 733 23.95 -13.53 -4.56
CA LYS A 733 22.69 -14.25 -4.35
C LYS A 733 22.27 -14.90 -5.67
N SER A 734 22.14 -16.21 -5.69
CA SER A 734 21.47 -16.91 -6.78
C SER A 734 19.96 -16.64 -6.72
N PRO A 735 19.29 -16.28 -7.83
CA PRO A 735 17.82 -16.17 -7.90
C PRO A 735 17.19 -17.57 -7.99
N GLY A 736 17.43 -18.41 -6.99
CA GLY A 736 16.95 -19.79 -6.93
C GLY A 736 15.69 -19.94 -6.08
N GLN A 737 14.58 -20.37 -6.72
CA GLN A 737 13.39 -20.84 -6.00
C GLN A 737 13.68 -22.23 -5.40
N GLY A 738 13.48 -22.42 -4.10
CA GLY A 738 13.72 -23.72 -3.45
C GLY A 738 13.47 -23.71 -1.95
N PHE A 739 13.19 -24.90 -1.39
CA PHE A 739 12.81 -25.12 0.01
C PHE A 739 13.91 -24.76 1.03
N LEU A 740 15.18 -24.78 0.61
CA LEU A 740 16.35 -24.29 1.34
C LEU A 740 17.04 -23.18 0.50
N GLY A 741 16.24 -22.21 0.07
CA GLY A 741 16.53 -21.30 -1.06
C GLY A 741 17.90 -20.63 -0.99
N THR A 742 18.66 -20.74 -2.09
CA THR A 742 20.11 -20.51 -2.21
C THR A 742 20.63 -19.29 -1.43
N GLY A 743 21.02 -19.53 -0.18
CA GLY A 743 21.65 -18.54 0.68
C GLY A 743 23.11 -18.29 0.30
N GLY A 744 23.62 -17.12 0.72
CA GLY A 744 24.99 -16.72 0.39
C GLY A 744 26.04 -17.37 1.30
N LEU A 745 27.25 -17.53 0.78
CA LEU A 745 28.45 -17.77 1.56
C LEU A 745 29.20 -16.44 1.73
N ARG A 746 29.47 -16.05 2.98
CA ARG A 746 30.35 -14.94 3.30
C ARG A 746 31.61 -15.47 3.98
N VAL A 747 32.77 -15.08 3.47
CA VAL A 747 34.07 -15.30 4.10
C VAL A 747 34.64 -13.93 4.48
N VAL A 748 35.16 -13.83 5.69
CA VAL A 748 36.02 -12.74 6.12
C VAL A 748 37.33 -13.34 6.62
N THR A 749 38.45 -12.98 6.00
CA THR A 749 39.78 -13.33 6.45
C THR A 749 40.48 -12.06 6.92
N GLU A 750 40.86 -12.04 8.19
CA GLU A 750 41.56 -10.95 8.85
C GLU A 750 42.96 -11.44 9.21
N LEU A 751 43.99 -10.82 8.64
CA LEU A 751 45.38 -10.98 9.05
C LEU A 751 45.75 -9.75 9.88
N SER A 752 46.31 -9.90 11.08
CA SER A 752 46.82 -8.73 11.82
C SER A 752 48.12 -8.98 12.56
N TYR A 753 48.91 -7.93 12.67
CA TYR A 753 50.16 -7.89 13.41
C TYR A 753 50.12 -6.71 14.37
N ASN A 754 50.44 -6.95 15.64
CA ASN A 754 50.60 -5.93 16.67
C ASN A 754 52.09 -5.73 16.95
N GLU A 755 52.61 -4.54 16.68
CA GLU A 755 54.05 -4.26 16.77
C GLU A 755 54.55 -4.14 18.22
N GLN A 756 53.70 -3.78 19.18
CA GLN A 756 54.10 -3.67 20.59
C GLN A 756 54.19 -5.03 21.29
N THR A 757 53.19 -5.88 21.10
CA THR A 757 53.15 -7.25 21.67
C THR A 757 53.91 -8.27 20.82
N LYS A 758 54.33 -7.88 19.60
CA LYS A 758 54.91 -8.75 18.57
C LYS A 758 54.01 -9.94 18.20
N ASN A 759 52.71 -9.80 18.41
CA ASN A 759 51.73 -10.84 18.19
C ASN A 759 51.26 -10.86 16.72
N GLU A 760 51.39 -12.02 16.09
CA GLU A 760 50.81 -12.33 14.79
C GLU A 760 49.49 -13.10 14.98
N SER A 761 48.42 -12.67 14.32
CA SER A 761 47.13 -13.37 14.35
C SER A 761 46.45 -13.43 12.99
N ILE A 762 45.65 -14.48 12.80
CA ILE A 762 44.76 -14.66 11.66
C ILE A 762 43.39 -15.11 12.17
N SER A 763 42.32 -14.47 11.71
CA SER A 763 40.95 -14.93 11.92
C SER A 763 40.26 -15.19 10.58
N ASN A 764 39.55 -16.30 10.48
CA ASN A 764 38.73 -16.68 9.33
C ASN A 764 37.31 -16.91 9.80
N ARG A 765 36.39 -15.99 9.46
CA ARG A 765 34.97 -16.10 9.73
C ARG A 765 34.22 -16.51 8.46
N LEU A 766 33.81 -17.77 8.43
CA LEU A 766 32.88 -18.33 7.45
C LEU A 766 31.45 -18.13 7.96
N ASN A 767 30.53 -17.70 7.10
CA ASN A 767 29.10 -17.68 7.36
C ASN A 767 28.39 -18.28 6.13
N TRP A 768 27.88 -19.50 6.28
CA TRP A 768 26.97 -20.09 5.30
C TRP A 768 25.53 -19.80 5.74
N TYR A 769 24.85 -18.94 4.99
CA TYR A 769 23.44 -18.68 5.22
C TYR A 769 22.59 -19.75 4.53
N LEU A 770 21.62 -20.30 5.25
CA LEU A 770 20.71 -21.35 4.74
C LEU A 770 19.44 -20.77 4.11
N ASP A 771 19.27 -19.45 4.16
CA ASP A 771 18.19 -18.72 3.48
C ASP A 771 18.67 -17.37 2.90
N SER A 772 17.91 -16.84 1.93
CA SER A 772 18.22 -15.60 1.20
C SER A 772 18.11 -14.30 2.03
N ARG A 773 17.59 -14.39 3.26
CA ARG A 773 17.40 -13.31 4.24
C ARG A 773 18.37 -13.40 5.42
N ARG A 774 19.25 -14.43 5.46
CA ARG A 774 20.34 -14.63 6.43
C ARG A 774 19.87 -14.86 7.89
N ARG A 775 18.68 -15.43 8.09
CA ARG A 775 18.19 -15.75 9.45
C ARG A 775 18.78 -17.05 9.97
N ASN A 776 18.72 -18.09 9.16
CA ASN A 776 19.31 -19.38 9.43
C ASN A 776 20.76 -19.37 8.93
N ARG A 777 21.71 -19.74 9.79
CA ARG A 777 23.14 -19.76 9.43
C ARG A 777 23.89 -20.90 10.11
N VAL A 778 24.92 -21.35 9.42
CA VAL A 778 26.06 -22.07 10.00
C VAL A 778 27.26 -21.13 9.88
N GLY A 779 27.69 -20.58 11.01
CA GLY A 779 28.92 -19.83 11.12
C GLY A 779 30.07 -20.71 11.62
N MET A 780 31.28 -20.34 11.21
CA MET A 780 32.52 -20.88 11.77
C MET A 780 33.51 -19.74 11.92
N VAL A 781 34.12 -19.59 13.09
CA VAL A 781 35.30 -18.74 13.30
C VAL A 781 36.48 -19.64 13.60
N SER A 782 37.56 -19.48 12.84
CA SER A 782 38.85 -20.11 13.11
C SER A 782 39.86 -18.99 13.32
N SER A 783 40.38 -18.85 14.53
CA SER A 783 41.36 -17.80 14.86
C SER A 783 42.62 -18.42 15.45
N TYR A 784 43.76 -18.09 14.87
CA TYR A 784 45.09 -18.37 15.42
C TYR A 784 45.71 -17.08 15.94
N ASP A 785 46.37 -17.20 17.08
CA ASP A 785 47.08 -16.13 17.77
C ASP A 785 48.44 -16.68 18.23
N SER A 786 49.52 -15.94 17.97
CA SER A 786 50.89 -16.46 18.20
C SER A 786 51.25 -16.73 19.66
N ASN A 787 50.45 -16.23 20.62
CA ASN A 787 50.57 -16.54 22.05
C ASN A 787 49.55 -17.62 22.50
N SER A 788 48.36 -17.61 21.91
CA SER A 788 47.20 -18.38 22.41
C SER A 788 46.99 -19.73 21.70
N GLY A 789 47.62 -19.92 20.54
CA GLY A 789 47.40 -21.08 19.67
C GLY A 789 46.17 -20.94 18.78
N TRP A 790 45.64 -22.06 18.31
CA TRP A 790 44.39 -22.11 17.54
C TRP A 790 43.14 -22.12 18.44
N SER A 791 42.12 -21.44 17.96
CA SER A 791 40.77 -21.42 18.51
C SER A 791 39.74 -21.59 17.39
N TRP A 792 38.68 -22.33 17.69
CA TRP A 792 37.62 -22.68 16.76
C TRP A 792 36.27 -22.47 17.43
N GLN A 793 35.34 -21.86 16.72
CA GLN A 793 33.96 -21.65 17.13
C GLN A 793 33.05 -22.04 15.97
N LEU A 794 31.99 -22.81 16.24
CA LEU A 794 30.94 -23.17 15.30
C LEU A 794 29.61 -22.69 15.87
N ASP A 795 28.94 -21.79 15.16
CA ASP A 795 27.65 -21.25 15.59
C ASP A 795 26.53 -21.65 14.62
N PHE A 796 25.55 -22.40 15.12
CA PHE A 796 24.37 -22.81 14.38
C PHE A 796 23.20 -21.97 14.89
N ASN A 797 22.69 -21.06 14.07
CA ASN A 797 21.45 -20.35 14.39
C ASN A 797 20.34 -20.85 13.46
N LEU A 798 19.30 -21.45 14.05
CA LEU A 798 18.10 -21.89 13.36
C LEU A 798 16.90 -21.15 13.95
N THR A 799 16.14 -20.49 13.07
CA THR A 799 14.96 -19.71 13.41
C THR A 799 13.79 -20.22 12.58
N ASN A 800 12.94 -21.03 13.23
CA ASN A 800 11.71 -21.54 12.65
C ASN A 800 10.54 -20.63 13.05
N ILE A 801 9.56 -20.47 12.15
CA ILE A 801 8.35 -19.68 12.40
C ILE A 801 7.13 -20.51 11.98
N PHE A 802 6.12 -20.57 12.83
CA PHE A 802 4.91 -21.36 12.63
C PHE A 802 3.66 -20.48 12.77
N ALA A 803 2.80 -20.41 11.76
CA ALA A 803 1.53 -19.67 11.85
C ALA A 803 0.39 -20.58 12.29
N LEU A 804 -0.50 -20.13 13.19
CA LEU A 804 -1.68 -20.91 13.56
C LEU A 804 -2.85 -20.59 12.62
N ARG A 805 -3.36 -21.57 11.87
CA ARG A 805 -4.53 -21.45 10.99
C ARG A 805 -5.45 -22.64 11.14
N SER A 806 -6.76 -22.39 11.19
CA SER A 806 -7.77 -23.47 11.18
C SER A 806 -7.59 -24.52 12.30
N GLY A 807 -6.96 -24.16 13.43
CA GLY A 807 -6.63 -25.07 14.55
C GLY A 807 -5.29 -25.82 14.42
N ARG A 808 -4.46 -25.49 13.41
CA ARG A 808 -3.24 -26.19 12.99
C ARG A 808 -2.04 -25.24 12.91
N LEU A 809 -0.85 -25.73 13.23
CA LEU A 809 0.41 -25.00 13.00
C LEU A 809 0.92 -25.26 11.57
N LEU A 810 1.14 -24.17 10.82
CA LEU A 810 1.77 -24.14 9.50
C LEU A 810 3.24 -23.74 9.65
N SER A 811 4.18 -24.54 9.16
CA SER A 811 5.58 -24.11 9.05
C SER A 811 5.70 -23.01 7.99
N VAL A 812 6.08 -21.80 8.39
CA VAL A 812 6.20 -20.66 7.47
C VAL A 812 7.58 -20.68 6.81
N SER A 813 7.65 -21.31 5.64
CA SER A 813 8.87 -21.43 4.82
C SER A 813 9.39 -20.08 4.29
N SER A 814 8.62 -19.00 4.35
CA SER A 814 9.07 -17.67 3.92
C SER A 814 9.84 -16.95 5.05
N ALA A 815 11.15 -16.71 4.84
CA ALA A 815 12.02 -15.94 5.74
C ALA A 815 11.68 -14.42 5.77
N THR A 816 10.44 -14.06 5.46
CA THR A 816 9.90 -12.70 5.34
C THR A 816 9.18 -12.24 6.62
N VAL A 817 8.67 -13.16 7.45
CA VAL A 817 7.86 -12.83 8.64
C VAL A 817 8.60 -11.91 9.60
N ASN A 818 8.07 -10.72 9.87
CA ASN A 818 8.56 -9.86 10.94
C ASN A 818 7.42 -9.64 11.94
N PRO A 819 7.60 -9.92 13.24
CA PRO A 819 6.52 -9.78 14.21
C PRO A 819 6.02 -8.35 14.42
N SER A 820 6.83 -7.34 14.11
CA SER A 820 6.43 -5.93 14.14
C SER A 820 5.72 -5.45 12.86
N TYR A 821 5.40 -6.35 11.93
CA TYR A 821 4.76 -6.04 10.64
C TYR A 821 3.30 -6.54 10.64
N GLY A 822 2.53 -6.20 9.62
CA GLY A 822 1.24 -6.83 9.35
C GLY A 822 1.40 -8.20 8.69
N GLY A 823 0.34 -9.00 8.76
CA GLY A 823 0.21 -10.29 8.08
C GLY A 823 -0.88 -10.27 7.02
N ILE A 824 -0.69 -11.06 5.97
CA ILE A 824 -1.74 -11.48 5.04
C ILE A 824 -1.71 -13.00 5.05
N SER A 825 -2.86 -13.65 5.13
CA SER A 825 -2.94 -15.10 4.99
C SER A 825 -4.21 -15.50 4.29
N GLY A 826 -4.25 -16.73 3.82
CA GLY A 826 -5.43 -17.21 3.14
C GLY A 826 -5.37 -18.67 2.79
N MET A 827 -6.33 -19.07 1.96
CA MET A 827 -6.41 -20.39 1.38
C MET A 827 -6.77 -20.31 -0.09
N VAL A 828 -6.11 -21.11 -0.92
CA VAL A 828 -6.53 -21.41 -2.28
C VAL A 828 -7.24 -22.78 -2.25
N PHE A 829 -8.46 -22.85 -2.76
CA PHE A 829 -9.31 -24.06 -2.68
C PHE A 829 -9.93 -24.45 -4.02
N LEU A 830 -10.25 -25.73 -4.16
CA LEU A 830 -10.92 -26.31 -5.31
C LEU A 830 -12.42 -26.05 -5.20
N ASP A 831 -12.86 -24.93 -5.78
CA ASP A 831 -14.25 -24.56 -5.92
C ASP A 831 -14.90 -25.46 -6.96
N SER A 832 -15.56 -26.51 -6.48
CA SER A 832 -16.09 -27.58 -7.34
C SER A 832 -17.41 -27.18 -8.01
N ASN A 833 -17.96 -26.00 -7.66
CA ASN A 833 -19.23 -25.53 -8.20
C ASN A 833 -19.17 -24.10 -8.79
N ALA A 834 -17.96 -23.52 -8.85
CA ALA A 834 -17.62 -22.20 -9.39
C ALA A 834 -18.40 -21.01 -8.78
N ASN A 835 -18.75 -21.07 -7.49
CA ASN A 835 -19.53 -20.00 -6.83
C ASN A 835 -18.68 -18.88 -6.18
N GLY A 836 -17.36 -19.03 -6.15
CA GLY A 836 -16.42 -18.06 -5.58
C GLY A 836 -16.32 -18.07 -4.06
N ARG A 837 -16.91 -19.06 -3.37
CA ARG A 837 -16.93 -19.19 -1.91
C ARG A 837 -16.65 -20.63 -1.51
N ARG A 838 -15.93 -20.79 -0.39
CA ARG A 838 -15.53 -22.09 0.10
C ARG A 838 -16.68 -22.85 0.75
N ASP A 839 -17.09 -23.95 0.13
CA ASP A 839 -18.12 -24.85 0.63
C ASP A 839 -17.59 -25.98 1.52
N SER A 840 -18.50 -26.61 2.27
CA SER A 840 -18.19 -27.65 3.26
C SER A 840 -17.78 -28.98 2.63
N GLY A 841 -16.50 -29.11 2.32
CA GLY A 841 -15.89 -30.32 1.75
C GLY A 841 -14.74 -30.01 0.79
N GLU A 842 -14.64 -28.77 0.35
CA GLU A 842 -13.69 -28.35 -0.68
C GLU A 842 -12.24 -28.39 -0.18
N LYS A 843 -11.42 -29.09 -0.97
CA LYS A 843 -10.01 -29.34 -0.71
C LYS A 843 -9.18 -28.09 -1.05
N GLY A 844 -8.04 -27.94 -0.39
CA GLY A 844 -7.08 -26.92 -0.76
C GLY A 844 -6.19 -27.33 -1.92
N VAL A 845 -5.81 -26.36 -2.75
CA VAL A 845 -4.92 -26.59 -3.91
C VAL A 845 -3.49 -26.18 -3.54
N THR A 846 -2.59 -27.16 -3.57
CA THR A 846 -1.18 -27.01 -3.19
C THR A 846 -0.30 -26.51 -4.34
N GLY A 847 0.83 -25.87 -4.03
CA GLY A 847 1.79 -25.42 -5.04
C GLY A 847 1.38 -24.15 -5.79
N ILE A 848 0.26 -23.51 -5.43
CA ILE A 848 -0.18 -22.24 -5.99
C ILE A 848 0.60 -21.11 -5.31
N ARG A 849 1.19 -20.21 -6.09
CA ARG A 849 1.86 -19.01 -5.58
C ARG A 849 0.86 -17.87 -5.38
N VAL A 850 0.97 -17.20 -4.25
CA VAL A 850 0.23 -15.98 -3.91
C VAL A 850 1.20 -14.87 -3.52
N SER A 851 1.05 -13.70 -4.15
CA SER A 851 1.93 -12.53 -4.02
C SER A 851 1.11 -11.31 -3.57
N SER A 852 1.74 -10.13 -3.43
CA SER A 852 0.98 -8.86 -3.34
C SER A 852 1.75 -7.70 -3.97
N SER A 853 1.06 -6.59 -4.24
CA SER A 853 1.55 -5.36 -4.90
C SER A 853 2.97 -4.98 -4.49
N ASP A 854 3.21 -4.96 -3.18
CA ASP A 854 4.40 -4.35 -2.56
C ASP A 854 5.61 -5.29 -2.52
N SER A 855 5.48 -6.52 -3.03
CA SER A 855 6.59 -7.47 -3.18
C SER A 855 6.24 -8.61 -4.14
N PRO A 856 6.86 -8.68 -5.35
CA PRO A 856 6.65 -9.77 -6.32
C PRO A 856 7.17 -11.13 -5.84
N HIS A 857 7.90 -11.17 -4.72
CA HIS A 857 8.20 -12.41 -4.03
C HIS A 857 6.96 -12.86 -3.23
N GLY A 858 6.18 -13.77 -3.82
CA GLY A 858 5.05 -14.45 -3.19
C GLY A 858 5.43 -15.65 -2.33
N ALA A 859 4.42 -16.32 -1.77
CA ALA A 859 4.51 -17.58 -1.04
C ALA A 859 3.67 -18.66 -1.73
N PHE A 860 4.14 -19.90 -1.71
CA PHE A 860 3.40 -21.05 -2.24
C PHE A 860 2.45 -21.63 -1.18
N THR A 861 1.30 -22.19 -1.60
CA THR A 861 0.33 -22.85 -0.73
C THR A 861 0.81 -24.22 -0.24
N ASP A 862 0.48 -24.54 1.01
CA ASP A 862 0.78 -25.84 1.62
C ASP A 862 -0.02 -26.99 0.99
N ALA A 863 0.16 -28.22 1.48
CA ALA A 863 -0.55 -29.42 1.01
C ALA A 863 -2.09 -29.38 1.22
N TYR A 864 -2.61 -28.29 1.79
CA TYR A 864 -4.00 -28.05 2.13
C TYR A 864 -4.45 -26.65 1.68
N GLY A 865 -3.72 -26.02 0.76
CA GLY A 865 -4.06 -24.73 0.15
C GLY A 865 -3.78 -23.48 1.00
N GLU A 866 -3.31 -23.59 2.24
CA GLU A 866 -3.11 -22.42 3.12
C GLU A 866 -1.76 -21.71 2.83
N PHE A 867 -1.75 -20.37 2.92
CA PHE A 867 -0.55 -19.53 2.71
C PHE A 867 -0.43 -18.38 3.73
N TYR A 868 0.78 -17.83 3.88
CA TYR A 868 1.07 -16.68 4.75
C TYR A 868 2.16 -15.75 4.14
N LEU A 869 1.89 -14.45 4.17
CA LEU A 869 2.78 -13.34 3.81
C LEU A 869 2.88 -12.36 4.98
N SER A 870 4.01 -11.65 5.08
CA SER A 870 4.19 -10.55 6.04
C SER A 870 4.64 -9.29 5.31
N ARG A 871 4.08 -8.15 5.71
CA ARG A 871 4.15 -6.86 5.00
C ARG A 871 4.17 -5.71 6.00
N ARG A 872 4.90 -4.61 5.73
CA ARG A 872 4.91 -3.45 6.64
C ARG A 872 3.50 -2.95 6.83
N ALA A 873 3.12 -2.71 8.09
CA ALA A 873 1.88 -2.02 8.38
C ALA A 873 2.05 -0.54 8.03
N ASN A 874 1.20 -0.06 7.14
CA ASN A 874 1.14 1.33 6.67
C ASN A 874 -0.30 1.86 6.66
N GLN A 875 -1.24 1.13 7.29
CA GLN A 875 -2.69 1.40 7.32
C GLN A 875 -3.42 1.38 5.96
N ASN A 876 -2.71 1.11 4.87
CA ASN A 876 -3.31 0.98 3.54
C ASN A 876 -3.75 -0.46 3.25
N GLU A 877 -4.55 -0.63 2.20
CA GLU A 877 -4.83 -1.94 1.61
C GLU A 877 -3.67 -2.37 0.70
N SER A 878 -3.30 -3.65 0.75
CA SER A 878 -2.29 -4.28 -0.10
C SER A 878 -2.99 -5.29 -1.01
N MET A 879 -2.79 -5.16 -2.32
CA MET A 879 -3.48 -5.99 -3.30
C MET A 879 -2.77 -7.34 -3.48
N VAL A 880 -3.39 -8.39 -2.96
CA VAL A 880 -2.96 -9.79 -3.02
C VAL A 880 -3.37 -10.40 -4.35
N TYR A 881 -2.55 -11.26 -4.94
CA TYR A 881 -2.89 -11.97 -6.19
C TYR A 881 -2.32 -13.38 -6.27
N VAL A 882 -3.09 -14.28 -6.87
CA VAL A 882 -2.65 -15.60 -7.34
C VAL A 882 -1.81 -15.42 -8.60
N ASP A 883 -0.65 -16.06 -8.65
CA ASP A 883 0.17 -16.11 -9.85
C ASP A 883 -0.39 -17.18 -10.80
N ILE A 884 -0.87 -16.77 -11.97
CA ILE A 884 -1.57 -17.65 -12.92
C ILE A 884 -0.62 -18.71 -13.48
N GLU A 885 0.70 -18.44 -13.61
CA GLU A 885 1.70 -19.43 -14.03
C GLU A 885 1.81 -20.63 -13.07
N SER A 886 1.36 -20.45 -11.81
CA SER A 886 1.38 -21.50 -10.79
C SER A 886 0.10 -22.33 -10.72
N VAL A 887 -0.94 -21.98 -11.48
CA VAL A 887 -2.20 -22.72 -11.51
C VAL A 887 -2.07 -23.91 -12.47
N PRO A 888 -2.41 -25.16 -12.05
CA PRO A 888 -2.41 -26.31 -12.95
C PRO A 888 -3.35 -26.08 -14.14
N ALA A 889 -2.93 -26.45 -15.36
CA ALA A 889 -3.71 -26.27 -16.60
C ALA A 889 -5.04 -27.06 -16.67
N THR A 890 -5.40 -27.80 -15.61
CA THR A 890 -6.71 -28.43 -15.40
C THR A 890 -7.63 -27.59 -14.51
N MET A 891 -7.24 -26.36 -14.15
CA MET A 891 -7.94 -25.46 -13.23
C MET A 891 -7.81 -24.00 -13.68
N ILE A 892 -8.74 -23.15 -13.25
CA ILE A 892 -8.73 -21.70 -13.53
C ILE A 892 -9.22 -20.91 -12.30
N PRO A 893 -8.62 -19.76 -11.94
CA PRO A 893 -9.10 -18.94 -10.82
C PRO A 893 -10.45 -18.29 -11.13
N VAL A 894 -11.42 -18.49 -10.23
CA VAL A 894 -12.73 -17.79 -10.24
C VAL A 894 -12.52 -16.30 -9.91
N HIS A 895 -11.56 -16.01 -9.02
CA HIS A 895 -11.05 -14.67 -8.77
C HIS A 895 -9.56 -14.73 -8.42
N ALA A 896 -8.74 -13.91 -9.09
CA ALA A 896 -7.28 -14.00 -9.03
C ALA A 896 -6.59 -12.92 -8.17
N LYS A 897 -7.32 -11.89 -7.69
CA LYS A 897 -6.77 -10.82 -6.83
C LYS A 897 -7.76 -10.46 -5.71
N GLN A 898 -7.28 -9.94 -4.58
CA GLN A 898 -8.08 -9.49 -3.43
C GLN A 898 -7.31 -8.46 -2.57
N ALA A 899 -7.98 -7.42 -2.09
CA ALA A 899 -7.39 -6.44 -1.18
C ALA A 899 -7.23 -6.97 0.26
N ALA A 900 -6.19 -6.53 0.97
CA ALA A 900 -5.91 -6.91 2.36
C ALA A 900 -5.37 -5.74 3.19
N VAL A 901 -6.08 -5.36 4.26
CA VAL A 901 -5.69 -4.26 5.16
C VAL A 901 -4.42 -4.63 5.94
N LEU A 902 -3.44 -3.73 6.03
CA LEU A 902 -2.16 -3.95 6.71
C LEU A 902 -1.99 -3.12 7.99
N GLU A 903 -2.48 -3.68 9.10
CA GLU A 903 -2.27 -3.19 10.46
C GLU A 903 -1.19 -3.98 11.21
N ARG A 904 -0.53 -3.35 12.19
CA ARG A 904 0.67 -3.89 12.86
C ARG A 904 0.31 -5.03 13.81
N GLY A 905 0.91 -6.21 13.60
CA GLY A 905 0.61 -7.42 14.37
C GLY A 905 -0.76 -8.04 14.09
N LEU A 906 -1.60 -7.43 13.24
CA LEU A 906 -2.83 -8.02 12.74
C LEU A 906 -2.55 -8.87 11.50
N THR A 907 -3.37 -9.90 11.28
CA THR A 907 -3.41 -10.61 10.00
C THR A 907 -4.77 -10.51 9.34
N SER A 908 -4.79 -9.99 8.12
CA SER A 908 -5.95 -10.00 7.22
C SER A 908 -6.11 -11.37 6.55
N ARG A 909 -7.37 -11.79 6.34
CA ARG A 909 -7.71 -13.03 5.62
C ARG A 909 -8.15 -12.74 4.19
N THR A 910 -7.56 -13.46 3.25
CA THR A 910 -7.93 -13.51 1.82
C THR A 910 -8.21 -14.95 1.43
N GLU A 911 -9.04 -15.22 0.43
CA GLU A 911 -9.35 -16.59 -0.02
C GLU A 911 -9.55 -16.60 -1.53
N PHE A 912 -9.04 -17.63 -2.22
CA PHE A 912 -9.05 -17.73 -3.67
C PHE A 912 -9.66 -19.06 -4.13
N ALA A 913 -10.63 -18.99 -5.01
CA ALA A 913 -11.30 -20.14 -5.60
C ALA A 913 -10.63 -20.51 -6.93
N LEU A 914 -10.27 -21.79 -7.10
CA LEU A 914 -9.90 -22.39 -8.38
C LEU A 914 -10.98 -23.39 -8.79
N ALA A 915 -11.59 -23.21 -9.96
CA ALA A 915 -12.54 -24.16 -10.53
C ALA A 915 -11.83 -25.16 -11.45
N PRO A 916 -12.27 -26.43 -11.55
CA PRO A 916 -11.74 -27.37 -12.53
C PRO A 916 -12.13 -26.97 -13.96
N MET A 917 -11.29 -27.29 -14.93
CA MET A 917 -11.59 -27.12 -16.36
C MET A 917 -12.18 -28.41 -16.94
N VAL A 918 -13.19 -28.24 -17.80
CA VAL A 918 -13.88 -29.31 -18.52
C VAL A 918 -13.80 -29.06 -20.03
N SER A 919 -13.37 -30.07 -20.78
CA SER A 919 -13.38 -30.08 -22.25
C SER A 919 -14.74 -30.50 -22.78
N LEU A 920 -15.23 -29.82 -23.82
CA LEU A 920 -16.48 -30.12 -24.50
C LEU A 920 -16.19 -30.32 -26.00
N THR A 921 -16.37 -31.55 -26.51
CA THR A 921 -16.00 -31.94 -27.89
C THR A 921 -17.21 -32.45 -28.68
N GLY A 922 -17.29 -32.24 -29.99
CA GLY A 922 -18.43 -32.70 -30.80
C GLY A 922 -18.19 -32.63 -32.30
N VAL A 923 -19.15 -33.08 -33.12
CA VAL A 923 -19.01 -33.22 -34.58
C VAL A 923 -20.25 -32.75 -35.35
N LEU A 924 -20.06 -32.07 -36.49
CA LEU A 924 -21.10 -31.55 -37.38
C LEU A 924 -21.13 -32.25 -38.75
N LEU A 925 -22.30 -32.73 -39.18
CA LEU A 925 -22.47 -33.61 -40.35
C LEU A 925 -23.62 -33.15 -41.29
N SER A 926 -23.44 -33.33 -42.60
CA SER A 926 -24.33 -32.90 -43.70
C SER A 926 -24.86 -34.04 -44.58
N PRO A 927 -25.92 -33.84 -45.40
CA PRO A 927 -26.50 -34.89 -46.23
C PRO A 927 -25.89 -34.93 -47.64
N GLU A 928 -25.55 -36.13 -48.13
CA GLU A 928 -24.77 -36.37 -49.38
C GLU A 928 -25.33 -35.71 -50.66
N ARG A 929 -26.62 -35.31 -50.68
CA ARG A 929 -27.32 -34.90 -51.91
C ARG A 929 -27.13 -33.42 -52.33
N ALA A 930 -26.45 -32.60 -51.54
CA ALA A 930 -26.40 -31.15 -51.72
C ALA A 930 -25.62 -30.66 -52.97
N GLU A 931 -24.50 -31.31 -53.30
CA GLU A 931 -23.52 -30.80 -54.30
C GLU A 931 -24.07 -30.61 -55.72
N LYS A 932 -25.18 -31.26 -56.09
CA LYS A 932 -25.61 -31.32 -57.50
C LYS A 932 -26.36 -30.08 -58.01
N ASN A 933 -26.68 -29.12 -57.14
CA ASN A 933 -27.44 -27.91 -57.48
C ASN A 933 -26.79 -26.59 -56.98
N ILE A 934 -25.58 -26.62 -56.42
CA ILE A 934 -24.86 -25.42 -55.94
C ILE A 934 -23.84 -24.99 -57.02
N PRO A 935 -24.03 -23.86 -57.72
CA PRO A 935 -23.15 -23.46 -58.82
C PRO A 935 -21.91 -22.70 -58.32
N GLY A 936 -20.82 -23.40 -58.01
CA GLY A 936 -19.54 -22.75 -57.73
C GLY A 936 -18.34 -23.65 -57.43
N GLU A 937 -18.52 -24.73 -56.68
CA GLU A 937 -17.39 -25.38 -56.00
C GLU A 937 -16.73 -26.52 -56.79
N THR A 938 -15.40 -26.46 -56.89
CA THR A 938 -14.57 -27.47 -57.57
C THR A 938 -13.86 -28.40 -56.58
N GLY A 939 -14.61 -29.40 -56.09
CA GLY A 939 -14.13 -30.74 -55.73
C GLY A 939 -12.96 -30.91 -54.74
N VAL A 940 -13.26 -31.49 -53.58
CA VAL A 940 -12.28 -32.15 -52.68
C VAL A 940 -12.67 -33.62 -52.51
N GLN A 941 -11.69 -34.51 -52.34
CA GLN A 941 -11.92 -35.95 -52.14
C GLN A 941 -12.28 -36.27 -50.67
N PRO A 942 -13.11 -37.31 -50.39
CA PRO A 942 -13.50 -37.68 -49.03
C PRO A 942 -12.34 -38.33 -48.25
N ALA A 943 -12.40 -38.24 -46.92
CA ALA A 943 -11.51 -38.90 -45.97
C ALA A 943 -12.31 -39.60 -44.85
N SER A 944 -11.70 -40.64 -44.27
CA SER A 944 -12.24 -41.63 -43.32
C SER A 944 -13.37 -42.54 -43.86
N GLU A 945 -13.33 -43.83 -43.52
CA GLU A 945 -14.23 -44.86 -44.10
C GLU A 945 -15.48 -45.12 -43.24
N ASP A 946 -15.51 -44.71 -41.97
CA ASP A 946 -16.60 -45.05 -41.04
C ASP A 946 -17.91 -44.24 -41.27
N ALA A 947 -17.84 -43.11 -41.98
CA ALA A 947 -19.03 -42.34 -42.37
C ALA A 947 -19.92 -43.07 -43.41
N ALA A 948 -19.42 -44.15 -44.03
CA ALA A 948 -20.01 -44.75 -45.23
C ALA A 948 -21.35 -45.48 -45.04
N GLN A 949 -21.83 -45.70 -43.81
CA GLN A 949 -23.08 -46.44 -43.55
C GLN A 949 -24.34 -45.56 -43.35
N LEU A 950 -24.21 -44.23 -43.33
CA LEU A 950 -25.36 -43.31 -43.14
C LEU A 950 -25.53 -42.23 -44.23
N GLY A 951 -24.65 -42.16 -45.25
CA GLY A 951 -24.80 -41.21 -46.36
C GLY A 951 -24.67 -39.74 -45.92
N ARG A 952 -23.75 -39.47 -44.99
CA ARG A 952 -23.50 -38.14 -44.40
C ARG A 952 -22.01 -37.77 -44.55
N LYS A 953 -21.72 -36.51 -44.88
CA LYS A 953 -20.36 -35.95 -45.01
C LYS A 953 -20.08 -34.94 -43.89
N PRO A 954 -18.88 -34.86 -43.32
CA PRO A 954 -18.55 -33.80 -42.35
C PRO A 954 -18.67 -32.38 -42.91
N MET A 955 -18.99 -31.43 -42.02
CA MET A 955 -19.07 -30.00 -42.34
C MET A 955 -17.90 -29.26 -41.73
N SER A 956 -16.99 -28.73 -42.55
CA SER A 956 -15.86 -27.91 -42.11
C SER A 956 -16.12 -26.42 -42.34
N GLY A 957 -15.50 -25.56 -41.53
CA GLY A 957 -15.60 -24.10 -41.65
C GLY A 957 -16.86 -23.48 -41.04
N VAL A 958 -17.67 -24.26 -40.31
CA VAL A 958 -18.87 -23.78 -39.63
C VAL A 958 -18.48 -23.27 -38.25
N ARG A 959 -18.96 -22.08 -37.87
CA ARG A 959 -18.72 -21.48 -36.56
C ARG A 959 -19.78 -21.95 -35.55
N ILE A 960 -19.31 -22.39 -34.40
CA ILE A 960 -20.09 -22.90 -33.28
C ILE A 960 -19.83 -21.97 -32.09
N GLU A 961 -20.88 -21.39 -31.51
CA GLU A 961 -20.83 -20.53 -30.33
C GLU A 961 -21.24 -21.34 -29.09
N LEU A 962 -20.50 -21.21 -27.99
CA LEU A 962 -20.93 -21.65 -26.66
C LEU A 962 -21.26 -20.39 -25.84
N THR A 963 -22.51 -20.26 -25.39
CA THR A 963 -22.94 -19.18 -24.49
C THR A 963 -23.11 -19.68 -23.06
N ASP A 964 -22.90 -18.82 -22.08
CA ASP A 964 -23.50 -19.01 -20.75
C ASP A 964 -25.03 -18.95 -20.83
N MET A 965 -25.68 -19.22 -19.71
CA MET A 965 -27.13 -19.06 -19.62
C MET A 965 -27.53 -17.60 -19.93
N GLN A 966 -26.81 -16.61 -19.43
CA GLN A 966 -27.12 -15.19 -19.56
C GLN A 966 -27.07 -14.67 -21.02
N GLY A 967 -26.62 -15.50 -21.96
CA GLY A 967 -26.54 -15.20 -23.38
C GLY A 967 -25.24 -14.53 -23.80
N LYS A 968 -24.23 -14.50 -22.92
CA LYS A 968 -22.87 -14.07 -23.24
C LYS A 968 -22.14 -15.25 -23.89
N VAL A 969 -21.49 -15.03 -25.03
CA VAL A 969 -20.56 -16.03 -25.58
C VAL A 969 -19.39 -16.22 -24.62
N VAL A 970 -19.10 -17.47 -24.27
CA VAL A 970 -18.00 -17.90 -23.39
C VAL A 970 -16.94 -18.72 -24.12
N GLY A 971 -17.23 -19.18 -25.34
CA GLY A 971 -16.26 -19.84 -26.21
C GLY A 971 -16.77 -19.92 -27.65
N GLU A 972 -15.86 -20.02 -28.61
CA GLU A 972 -16.16 -20.19 -30.03
C GLU A 972 -15.25 -21.26 -30.63
N SER A 973 -15.77 -22.02 -31.59
CA SER A 973 -15.04 -23.08 -32.29
C SER A 973 -15.44 -23.09 -33.76
N ILE A 974 -14.48 -23.32 -34.66
CA ILE A 974 -14.76 -23.53 -36.09
C ILE A 974 -14.55 -25.00 -36.40
N THR A 975 -15.49 -25.62 -37.12
CA THR A 975 -15.43 -27.06 -37.38
C THR A 975 -14.27 -27.44 -38.30
N ALA A 976 -13.46 -28.42 -37.85
CA ALA A 976 -12.32 -28.93 -38.58
C ALA A 976 -12.73 -29.74 -39.84
N THR A 977 -11.75 -30.26 -40.60
CA THR A 977 -12.00 -30.98 -41.87
C THR A 977 -12.78 -32.28 -41.72
N ASP A 978 -12.83 -32.84 -40.51
CA ASP A 978 -13.61 -34.00 -40.08
C ASP A 978 -14.94 -33.61 -39.38
N GLY A 979 -15.26 -32.32 -39.37
CA GLY A 979 -16.46 -31.76 -38.74
C GLY A 979 -16.35 -31.53 -37.23
N SER A 980 -15.20 -31.83 -36.61
CA SER A 980 -15.03 -31.74 -35.15
C SER A 980 -14.92 -30.29 -34.63
N TYR A 981 -15.39 -30.06 -33.40
CA TYR A 981 -15.29 -28.80 -32.68
C TYR A 981 -14.99 -29.04 -31.18
N PHE A 982 -14.45 -28.01 -30.50
CA PHE A 982 -13.91 -28.10 -29.14
C PHE A 982 -14.12 -26.79 -28.34
N PHE A 983 -14.39 -26.90 -27.04
CA PHE A 983 -14.43 -25.79 -26.08
C PHE A 983 -13.81 -26.19 -24.73
N ASN A 984 -13.27 -25.21 -23.99
CA ASN A 984 -12.99 -25.33 -22.56
C ASN A 984 -14.04 -24.54 -21.75
N ALA A 985 -14.52 -25.12 -20.65
CA ALA A 985 -15.49 -24.49 -19.74
C ALA A 985 -15.17 -24.81 -18.27
N ILE A 986 -15.88 -24.13 -17.36
CA ILE A 986 -15.90 -24.42 -15.91
C ILE A 986 -17.24 -25.10 -15.54
N PRO A 987 -17.42 -25.62 -14.31
CA PRO A 987 -18.73 -26.07 -13.83
C PRO A 987 -19.79 -24.97 -13.99
N GLY A 988 -20.88 -25.28 -14.68
CA GLY A 988 -21.82 -24.26 -15.13
C GLY A 988 -22.90 -24.78 -16.06
N LYS A 989 -23.78 -23.88 -16.50
CA LYS A 989 -24.79 -24.18 -17.52
C LYS A 989 -24.52 -23.37 -18.77
N TYR A 990 -24.63 -24.02 -19.92
CA TYR A 990 -24.27 -23.45 -21.21
C TYR A 990 -25.28 -23.83 -22.30
N GLN A 991 -25.31 -23.03 -23.37
CA GLN A 991 -26.02 -23.35 -24.60
C GLN A 991 -25.06 -23.32 -25.78
N LEU A 992 -25.08 -24.36 -26.61
CA LEU A 992 -24.28 -24.45 -27.83
C LEU A 992 -25.15 -24.11 -29.05
N TRP A 993 -24.65 -23.25 -29.93
CA TRP A 993 -25.33 -22.71 -31.11
C TRP A 993 -24.48 -22.91 -32.38
N VAL A 994 -25.14 -23.23 -33.51
CA VAL A 994 -24.52 -23.18 -34.83
C VAL A 994 -24.78 -21.83 -35.49
N ASP A 995 -23.75 -21.14 -35.99
CA ASP A 995 -23.90 -19.83 -36.63
C ASP A 995 -24.47 -19.96 -38.07
N PRO A 996 -25.73 -19.54 -38.33
CA PRO A 996 -26.37 -19.72 -39.63
C PRO A 996 -25.71 -18.89 -40.75
N GLN A 997 -24.84 -17.91 -40.46
CA GLN A 997 -24.10 -17.21 -41.51
C GLN A 997 -22.91 -18.02 -42.06
N THR A 998 -22.47 -19.05 -41.33
CA THR A 998 -21.39 -19.96 -41.76
C THR A 998 -21.90 -21.24 -42.41
N VAL A 999 -23.21 -21.28 -42.74
CA VAL A 999 -23.91 -22.47 -43.24
C VAL A 999 -24.65 -22.14 -44.54
N HIS A 1000 -24.66 -23.08 -45.48
CA HIS A 1000 -25.33 -22.88 -46.77
C HIS A 1000 -26.86 -22.71 -46.58
N PRO A 1001 -27.52 -21.66 -47.13
CA PRO A 1001 -28.95 -21.35 -46.89
C PRO A 1001 -30.01 -22.38 -47.36
N LEU A 1002 -29.60 -23.57 -47.80
CA LEU A 1002 -30.49 -24.70 -48.08
C LEU A 1002 -30.44 -25.78 -46.99
N LEU A 1003 -29.62 -25.60 -45.96
CA LEU A 1003 -29.45 -26.54 -44.86
C LEU A 1003 -30.23 -26.09 -43.62
N THR A 1004 -30.88 -27.06 -42.95
CA THR A 1004 -31.58 -26.87 -41.67
C THR A 1004 -31.07 -27.91 -40.67
N PHE A 1005 -30.75 -27.48 -39.45
CA PHE A 1005 -30.33 -28.40 -38.38
C PHE A 1005 -31.52 -29.03 -37.67
N ASN A 1006 -31.30 -30.23 -37.13
CA ASN A 1006 -32.27 -30.96 -36.32
C ASN A 1006 -32.70 -30.16 -35.07
N GLU A 1007 -31.74 -29.57 -34.35
CA GLU A 1007 -31.99 -28.55 -33.33
C GLU A 1007 -30.93 -27.44 -33.45
N PRO A 1008 -31.28 -26.14 -33.33
CA PRO A 1008 -30.34 -25.04 -33.52
C PRO A 1008 -29.58 -24.64 -32.24
N ALA A 1009 -29.99 -25.12 -31.06
CA ALA A 1009 -29.42 -24.73 -29.77
C ALA A 1009 -29.54 -25.83 -28.71
N PHE A 1010 -28.41 -26.32 -28.18
CA PHE A 1010 -28.34 -27.43 -27.24
C PHE A 1010 -27.99 -26.93 -25.83
N THR A 1011 -28.81 -27.25 -24.81
CA THR A 1011 -28.55 -26.80 -23.42
C THR A 1011 -27.91 -27.90 -22.58
N MET A 1012 -26.79 -27.60 -21.93
CA MET A 1012 -26.02 -28.55 -21.12
C MET A 1012 -25.73 -28.02 -19.71
N GLN A 1013 -25.76 -28.93 -18.72
CA GLN A 1013 -25.21 -28.71 -17.38
C GLN A 1013 -23.85 -29.40 -17.30
N VAL A 1014 -22.78 -28.63 -17.27
CA VAL A 1014 -21.46 -29.10 -16.85
C VAL A 1014 -21.48 -29.17 -15.33
N ALA A 1015 -21.14 -30.33 -14.76
CA ALA A 1015 -21.00 -30.53 -13.32
C ALA A 1015 -19.51 -30.60 -12.97
N GLY A 1016 -19.12 -30.05 -11.81
CA GLY A 1016 -17.75 -30.16 -11.34
C GLY A 1016 -17.47 -31.53 -10.74
N VAL A 1017 -16.33 -32.10 -11.14
CA VAL A 1017 -15.72 -33.30 -10.57
C VAL A 1017 -14.25 -32.99 -10.28
N GLU A 1018 -13.63 -33.75 -9.38
CA GLU A 1018 -12.27 -33.45 -8.89
C GLU A 1018 -11.14 -33.73 -9.91
N GLU A 1019 -11.46 -34.39 -11.02
CA GLU A 1019 -10.52 -34.74 -12.09
C GLU A 1019 -10.95 -34.06 -13.41
N TYR A 1020 -10.01 -33.83 -14.32
CA TYR A 1020 -10.29 -33.28 -15.65
C TYR A 1020 -11.31 -34.16 -16.38
N GLN A 1021 -12.39 -33.54 -16.88
CA GLN A 1021 -13.46 -34.22 -17.60
C GLN A 1021 -13.49 -33.76 -19.06
N GLU A 1022 -13.74 -34.71 -19.95
CA GLU A 1022 -14.13 -34.46 -21.33
C GLU A 1022 -15.58 -34.93 -21.53
N LEU A 1023 -16.40 -34.10 -22.19
CA LEU A 1023 -17.81 -34.34 -22.47
C LEU A 1023 -18.04 -34.25 -23.99
N GLU A 1024 -18.38 -35.38 -24.60
CA GLU A 1024 -18.71 -35.46 -26.03
C GLU A 1024 -20.20 -35.10 -26.26
N PHE A 1025 -20.48 -34.20 -27.19
CA PHE A 1025 -21.82 -33.85 -27.67
C PHE A 1025 -22.33 -34.92 -28.65
N GLU A 1026 -23.65 -35.16 -28.68
CA GLU A 1026 -24.24 -35.94 -29.78
C GLU A 1026 -24.02 -35.23 -31.14
N PRO A 1027 -23.69 -35.96 -32.24
CA PRO A 1027 -23.40 -35.34 -33.52
C PRO A 1027 -24.56 -34.52 -34.07
N ILE A 1028 -24.28 -33.30 -34.50
CA ILE A 1028 -25.26 -32.35 -35.05
C ILE A 1028 -25.46 -32.64 -36.54
N TYR A 1029 -26.71 -32.66 -37.02
CA TYR A 1029 -27.05 -33.08 -38.39
C TYR A 1029 -27.80 -31.99 -39.16
N ALA A 1030 -27.36 -31.74 -40.40
CA ALA A 1030 -28.07 -30.89 -41.36
C ALA A 1030 -28.94 -31.70 -42.34
N GLU A 1031 -30.09 -31.14 -42.70
CA GLU A 1031 -31.04 -31.64 -43.71
C GLU A 1031 -31.36 -30.58 -44.77
N LEU A 1032 -32.00 -30.96 -45.89
CA LEU A 1032 -32.22 -30.08 -47.06
C LEU A 1032 -33.63 -29.48 -47.13
N LEU A 1033 -33.71 -28.15 -47.24
CA LEU A 1033 -34.94 -27.38 -47.45
C LEU A 1033 -35.70 -27.84 -48.71
N SER A 1034 -36.95 -28.29 -48.51
CA SER A 1034 -37.82 -28.82 -49.57
C SER A 1034 -38.84 -27.77 -50.05
N PRO A 1035 -38.92 -27.47 -51.36
CA PRO A 1035 -39.73 -26.35 -51.87
C PRO A 1035 -41.20 -26.71 -52.13
N GLY A 1036 -42.06 -26.45 -51.13
CA GLY A 1036 -43.49 -26.09 -51.31
C GLY A 1036 -44.48 -27.18 -51.74
N GLY A 1037 -45.51 -27.41 -50.91
CA GLY A 1037 -46.70 -28.20 -51.23
C GLY A 1037 -47.92 -27.66 -50.47
N VAL A 1038 -49.12 -27.75 -51.08
CA VAL A 1038 -50.37 -27.14 -50.56
C VAL A 1038 -51.42 -28.22 -50.29
N ASP A 1039 -52.15 -28.06 -49.19
CA ASP A 1039 -53.39 -28.72 -48.74
C ASP A 1039 -53.76 -30.13 -49.27
N GLN A 1040 -53.79 -31.10 -48.34
CA GLN A 1040 -54.90 -32.07 -48.31
C GLN A 1040 -55.13 -32.65 -46.89
N PRO A 1041 -56.36 -32.67 -46.35
CA PRO A 1041 -56.66 -33.19 -45.01
C PRO A 1041 -56.88 -34.72 -44.99
N PRO A 1042 -56.49 -35.43 -43.91
CA PRO A 1042 -56.64 -36.88 -43.81
C PRO A 1042 -57.97 -37.32 -43.18
N ALA A 1043 -58.64 -38.28 -43.82
CA ALA A 1043 -59.68 -39.11 -43.21
C ALA A 1043 -59.88 -40.40 -44.03
N PRO A 1044 -60.29 -41.53 -43.41
CA PRO A 1044 -59.87 -42.02 -42.10
C PRO A 1044 -59.40 -43.49 -42.17
N GLU A 1045 -58.87 -44.00 -41.04
CA GLU A 1045 -58.93 -45.40 -40.58
C GLU A 1045 -58.40 -46.54 -41.49
N LEU A 1046 -57.41 -47.31 -40.99
CA LEU A 1046 -57.42 -48.79 -40.95
C LEU A 1046 -56.06 -49.37 -40.46
N ALA A 1047 -56.07 -49.94 -39.26
CA ALA A 1047 -55.20 -51.07 -38.89
C ALA A 1047 -55.76 -52.37 -39.56
N PRO A 1048 -55.15 -53.58 -39.49
CA PRO A 1048 -54.23 -54.06 -38.44
C PRO A 1048 -53.17 -55.14 -38.85
N LEU A 1049 -52.52 -55.73 -37.83
CA LEU A 1049 -52.16 -57.16 -37.63
C LEU A 1049 -50.68 -57.59 -37.44
N SER A 1050 -50.53 -58.41 -36.39
CA SER A 1050 -49.49 -59.42 -36.11
C SER A 1050 -48.05 -59.00 -35.78
N GLY A 1051 -47.41 -59.48 -34.69
CA GLY A 1051 -47.96 -60.14 -33.50
C GLY A 1051 -47.02 -61.15 -32.80
N ALA A 1052 -47.23 -61.35 -31.48
CA ALA A 1052 -46.64 -62.37 -30.58
C ALA A 1052 -45.10 -62.32 -30.37
N ALA A 1053 -44.52 -62.66 -29.22
CA ALA A 1053 -44.94 -62.83 -27.80
C ALA A 1053 -43.63 -62.77 -26.95
N ASP A 1054 -43.55 -62.88 -25.61
CA ASP A 1054 -44.47 -63.28 -24.53
C ASP A 1054 -43.96 -62.75 -23.15
N THR A 1055 -44.68 -63.01 -22.05
CA THR A 1055 -44.37 -62.70 -20.61
C THR A 1055 -44.32 -61.21 -20.22
N LEU A 1056 -45.12 -60.64 -19.29
CA LEU A 1056 -45.57 -61.00 -17.91
C LEU A 1056 -44.43 -60.90 -16.88
N THR A 1057 -44.55 -60.21 -15.73
CA THR A 1057 -45.69 -59.92 -14.79
C THR A 1057 -45.83 -58.40 -14.49
N SER A 1058 -47.02 -57.76 -14.42
CA SER A 1058 -48.09 -57.78 -13.37
C SER A 1058 -47.58 -57.36 -11.97
N GLU A 1059 -48.25 -56.53 -11.15
CA GLU A 1059 -49.63 -55.97 -11.03
C GLU A 1059 -49.53 -54.49 -10.52
N THR A 1060 -50.48 -53.53 -10.54
CA THR A 1060 -51.91 -53.32 -10.95
C THR A 1060 -52.12 -51.78 -11.14
N ALA A 1061 -53.10 -51.23 -11.88
CA ALA A 1061 -54.54 -50.98 -11.57
C ALA A 1061 -54.82 -50.30 -10.20
N ASP A 1062 -55.74 -49.34 -10.03
CA ASP A 1062 -56.65 -48.57 -10.93
C ASP A 1062 -57.04 -47.24 -10.18
N GLU A 1063 -57.86 -46.28 -10.63
CA GLU A 1063 -58.90 -46.22 -11.69
C GLU A 1063 -58.85 -44.86 -12.47
N ALA A 1064 -59.96 -44.37 -13.04
CA ALA A 1064 -59.97 -43.36 -14.12
C ALA A 1064 -61.13 -42.31 -14.06
N LEU A 1065 -61.54 -41.78 -15.24
CA LEU A 1065 -62.76 -40.97 -15.55
C LEU A 1065 -62.70 -39.45 -15.20
N GLN A 1066 -63.23 -38.47 -15.98
CA GLN A 1066 -63.84 -38.45 -17.34
C GLN A 1066 -63.97 -36.99 -17.93
N SER A 1067 -64.46 -36.85 -19.18
CA SER A 1067 -64.90 -35.60 -19.92
C SER A 1067 -63.85 -34.53 -20.25
N ALA A 1068 -63.70 -33.98 -21.48
CA ALA A 1068 -64.65 -33.37 -22.47
C ALA A 1068 -65.05 -31.92 -22.08
N GLN A 1069 -65.20 -30.91 -22.98
CA GLN A 1069 -65.66 -30.94 -24.39
C GLN A 1069 -65.30 -29.63 -25.18
N GLU A 1070 -65.24 -29.71 -26.53
CA GLU A 1070 -65.34 -28.68 -27.62
C GLU A 1070 -65.05 -27.16 -27.44
N SER A 1071 -64.30 -26.56 -28.39
CA SER A 1071 -64.76 -25.47 -29.32
C SER A 1071 -63.65 -24.93 -30.27
N VAL A 1072 -63.98 -24.07 -31.25
CA VAL A 1072 -63.22 -23.80 -32.51
C VAL A 1072 -62.88 -22.31 -32.71
N PRO A 1073 -61.81 -21.98 -33.46
CA PRO A 1073 -61.85 -20.82 -34.38
C PRO A 1073 -61.25 -21.04 -35.79
N GLU A 1074 -61.75 -20.26 -36.76
CA GLU A 1074 -61.14 -19.94 -38.09
C GLU A 1074 -60.52 -18.52 -38.06
N PRO A 1075 -59.89 -18.00 -39.14
CA PRO A 1075 -59.03 -18.61 -40.14
C PRO A 1075 -57.61 -17.96 -40.15
N ILE A 1076 -56.70 -18.42 -41.01
CA ILE A 1076 -55.33 -17.86 -41.14
C ILE A 1076 -55.25 -16.89 -42.33
N GLU A 1077 -54.68 -15.70 -42.11
CA GLU A 1077 -54.23 -14.77 -43.17
C GLU A 1077 -52.69 -14.80 -43.26
N THR A 1078 -52.14 -14.77 -44.47
CA THR A 1078 -50.73 -15.16 -44.73
C THR A 1078 -49.72 -14.03 -44.56
N VAL A 1079 -48.59 -14.33 -43.91
CA VAL A 1079 -47.41 -13.44 -43.76
C VAL A 1079 -46.14 -14.18 -44.22
N PRO A 1080 -45.11 -13.53 -44.82
CA PRO A 1080 -43.96 -14.22 -45.42
C PRO A 1080 -42.99 -14.86 -44.41
N LEU A 1081 -42.10 -15.74 -44.92
CA LEU A 1081 -40.98 -16.32 -44.16
C LEU A 1081 -39.97 -15.25 -43.71
N ASP A 1082 -39.55 -15.35 -42.45
CA ASP A 1082 -38.39 -14.68 -41.88
C ASP A 1082 -37.22 -15.69 -41.81
N LEU A 1083 -35.98 -15.22 -42.00
CA LEU A 1083 -34.74 -16.03 -42.00
C LEU A 1083 -33.75 -15.60 -40.91
N THR A 1084 -34.16 -14.76 -39.96
CA THR A 1084 -33.37 -14.46 -38.76
C THR A 1084 -33.29 -15.68 -37.83
N ARG A 1085 -32.28 -15.74 -36.92
CA ARG A 1085 -32.22 -16.79 -35.88
C ARG A 1085 -33.60 -16.89 -35.22
N PRO A 1086 -34.21 -18.09 -35.09
CA PRO A 1086 -35.37 -18.22 -34.23
C PRO A 1086 -34.94 -17.77 -32.84
N LYS A 1087 -35.55 -16.69 -32.34
CA LYS A 1087 -35.46 -16.39 -30.91
C LYS A 1087 -35.95 -17.65 -30.21
N ILE A 1088 -35.10 -18.29 -29.40
CA ILE A 1088 -35.59 -19.19 -28.38
C ILE A 1088 -36.63 -18.37 -27.62
N ASN A 1089 -37.90 -18.79 -27.67
CA ASN A 1089 -38.90 -18.20 -26.80
C ASN A 1089 -38.38 -18.39 -25.39
N HIS A 1090 -38.16 -17.29 -24.64
CA HIS A 1090 -37.60 -17.31 -23.28
C HIS A 1090 -38.63 -17.92 -22.30
N ALA A 1091 -38.81 -19.22 -22.44
CA ALA A 1091 -39.81 -20.10 -21.89
C ALA A 1091 -39.23 -21.54 -22.02
N LEU A 1092 -38.25 -21.95 -21.21
CA LEU A 1092 -37.99 -21.45 -19.85
C LEU A 1092 -36.49 -21.43 -19.48
N GLN A 1093 -35.80 -20.32 -19.75
CA GLN A 1093 -34.96 -19.59 -18.78
C GLN A 1093 -34.25 -18.39 -19.45
N GLN A 1094 -34.79 -17.18 -19.29
CA GLN A 1094 -34.12 -16.06 -18.58
C GLN A 1094 -34.86 -14.73 -18.76
N PRO A 1095 -34.66 -13.75 -17.85
CA PRO A 1095 -35.55 -12.59 -17.78
C PRO A 1095 -35.28 -11.62 -18.94
N PRO A 1096 -36.32 -11.11 -19.63
CA PRO A 1096 -37.68 -10.92 -19.11
C PRO A 1096 -38.80 -11.50 -19.99
N ALA A 1097 -39.94 -11.96 -19.46
CA ALA A 1097 -40.34 -12.36 -18.11
C ALA A 1097 -41.69 -13.12 -18.27
N ASN A 1098 -42.06 -13.98 -17.31
CA ASN A 1098 -43.26 -14.82 -17.41
C ASN A 1098 -44.53 -14.06 -17.87
N GLY A 1099 -45.30 -14.69 -18.77
CA GLY A 1099 -46.77 -14.72 -18.93
C GLY A 1099 -47.67 -13.47 -18.89
N PHE A 1100 -47.30 -12.36 -18.25
CA PHE A 1100 -48.28 -11.43 -17.66
C PHE A 1100 -48.69 -10.26 -18.56
N SER A 1101 -49.02 -10.56 -19.81
CA SER A 1101 -49.74 -9.66 -20.73
C SER A 1101 -51.20 -9.44 -20.27
N GLY A 1102 -51.36 -8.75 -19.14
CA GLY A 1102 -52.67 -8.46 -18.54
C GLY A 1102 -52.61 -8.02 -17.08
N VAL A 1103 -51.52 -8.35 -16.35
CA VAL A 1103 -51.35 -7.86 -14.97
C VAL A 1103 -51.01 -6.38 -15.00
N ARG A 1104 -51.83 -5.59 -14.28
CA ARG A 1104 -51.51 -4.21 -13.95
C ARG A 1104 -50.99 -4.15 -12.52
N HIS A 1105 -50.03 -3.26 -12.30
CA HIS A 1105 -49.45 -2.98 -11.00
C HIS A 1105 -49.93 -1.60 -10.54
N THR A 1106 -50.43 -1.56 -9.31
CA THR A 1106 -50.91 -0.35 -8.63
C THR A 1106 -49.72 0.52 -8.23
N VAL A 1107 -49.36 1.52 -9.03
CA VAL A 1107 -48.35 2.52 -8.66
C VAL A 1107 -49.04 3.62 -7.85
N ARG A 1108 -48.75 3.74 -6.55
CA ARG A 1108 -49.30 4.79 -5.68
C ARG A 1108 -48.20 5.70 -5.14
N GLY A 1109 -48.26 6.98 -5.49
CA GLY A 1109 -47.43 8.02 -4.88
C GLY A 1109 -48.23 8.89 -3.92
N GLN A 1110 -47.53 9.76 -3.19
CA GLN A 1110 -48.13 10.82 -2.39
C GLN A 1110 -47.44 12.13 -2.70
N PHE A 1111 -48.20 13.22 -2.76
CA PHE A 1111 -47.70 14.59 -2.93
C PHE A 1111 -48.13 15.41 -1.71
N VAL A 1112 -47.16 15.94 -0.98
CA VAL A 1112 -47.36 16.67 0.27
C VAL A 1112 -46.53 17.94 0.26
N GLY A 1113 -46.99 18.96 0.98
CA GLY A 1113 -46.28 20.20 1.18
C GLY A 1113 -46.01 20.49 2.64
N GLU A 1114 -44.82 21.00 2.95
CA GLU A 1114 -44.48 21.48 4.30
C GLU A 1114 -44.80 22.96 4.42
N ARG A 1115 -45.55 23.36 5.46
CA ARG A 1115 -45.92 24.76 5.71
C ARG A 1115 -45.19 25.27 6.94
N SER A 1116 -44.59 26.46 6.85
CA SER A 1116 -43.83 27.10 7.93
C SER A 1116 -44.62 27.39 9.22
N ASP A 1117 -45.96 27.30 9.17
CA ASP A 1117 -46.86 27.53 10.30
C ASP A 1117 -47.30 26.25 11.05
N GLN A 1118 -46.96 25.04 10.57
CA GLN A 1118 -47.30 23.78 11.23
C GLN A 1118 -46.19 22.73 11.17
N ALA A 1119 -46.01 22.00 12.28
CA ALA A 1119 -45.01 20.94 12.39
C ALA A 1119 -45.48 19.66 11.66
N GLY A 1120 -45.14 19.54 10.39
CA GLY A 1120 -45.30 18.33 9.58
C GLY A 1120 -45.95 18.54 8.22
N PHE A 1121 -45.82 17.53 7.36
CA PHE A 1121 -46.26 17.58 5.97
C PHE A 1121 -47.79 17.51 5.82
N SER A 1122 -48.36 18.48 5.10
CA SER A 1122 -49.78 18.57 4.76
C SER A 1122 -50.05 18.01 3.34
N PRO A 1123 -51.14 17.26 3.09
CA PRO A 1123 -51.39 16.72 1.75
C PRO A 1123 -51.75 17.78 0.70
N ILE A 1124 -51.29 17.61 -0.54
CA ILE A 1124 -51.67 18.47 -1.68
C ILE A 1124 -52.77 17.78 -2.49
N VAL A 1125 -53.98 18.32 -2.42
CA VAL A 1125 -55.23 17.72 -2.94
C VAL A 1125 -55.60 18.32 -4.31
N ASN A 1126 -56.21 17.52 -5.19
CA ASN A 1126 -56.62 17.87 -6.56
C ASN A 1126 -55.47 18.21 -7.54
N ALA A 1127 -54.21 18.07 -7.16
CA ALA A 1127 -53.08 18.21 -8.08
C ALA A 1127 -53.14 17.08 -9.12
N ARG A 1128 -53.03 17.44 -10.40
CA ARG A 1128 -53.14 16.51 -11.52
C ARG A 1128 -51.76 16.00 -11.90
N ILE A 1129 -51.66 14.68 -11.94
CA ILE A 1129 -50.45 13.92 -12.17
C ILE A 1129 -50.60 13.18 -13.50
N LEU A 1130 -49.64 13.41 -14.40
CA LEU A 1130 -49.60 12.90 -15.76
C LEU A 1130 -48.68 11.66 -15.80
N LEU A 1131 -49.03 10.69 -16.63
CA LEU A 1131 -48.20 9.50 -16.87
C LEU A 1131 -47.91 9.36 -18.37
N THR A 1132 -46.65 9.33 -18.73
CA THR A 1132 -46.14 9.25 -20.10
C THR A 1132 -45.23 8.03 -20.25
N ARG A 1133 -45.23 7.36 -21.40
CA ARG A 1133 -44.28 6.27 -21.73
C ARG A 1133 -42.91 6.84 -22.13
N ALA A 1134 -41.88 6.00 -22.09
CA ALA A 1134 -40.53 6.36 -22.55
C ALA A 1134 -40.42 6.78 -24.04
N ASN A 1135 -41.47 6.58 -24.87
CA ASN A 1135 -41.58 7.07 -26.25
C ASN A 1135 -42.22 8.47 -26.37
N GLY A 1136 -42.54 9.14 -25.25
CA GLY A 1136 -43.23 10.43 -25.23
C GLY A 1136 -44.76 10.37 -25.35
N GLU A 1137 -45.35 9.18 -25.49
CA GLU A 1137 -46.81 9.00 -25.57
C GLU A 1137 -47.46 9.16 -24.19
N GLN A 1138 -48.40 10.10 -24.03
CA GLN A 1138 -49.16 10.23 -22.79
C GLN A 1138 -50.14 9.07 -22.64
N VAL A 1139 -50.02 8.32 -21.54
CA VAL A 1139 -50.82 7.12 -21.24
C VAL A 1139 -52.11 7.46 -20.52
N THR A 1140 -52.04 8.33 -19.50
CA THR A 1140 -53.20 8.72 -18.67
C THR A 1140 -52.89 9.96 -17.82
N ALA A 1141 -53.88 10.38 -17.01
CA ALA A 1141 -53.76 11.43 -16.01
C ALA A 1141 -54.75 11.18 -14.86
N VAL A 1142 -54.34 11.44 -13.61
CA VAL A 1142 -55.18 11.32 -12.40
C VAL A 1142 -54.98 12.53 -11.50
N THR A 1143 -55.90 12.78 -10.56
CA THR A 1143 -55.77 13.85 -9.55
C THR A 1143 -55.52 13.28 -8.16
N THR A 1144 -54.82 14.00 -7.29
CA THR A 1144 -54.59 13.58 -5.90
C THR A 1144 -55.86 13.57 -5.05
N ASP A 1145 -55.99 12.54 -4.20
CA ASP A 1145 -57.07 12.39 -3.22
C ASP A 1145 -56.92 13.38 -2.03
N ALA A 1146 -57.90 13.37 -1.11
CA ALA A 1146 -57.93 14.27 0.05
C ALA A 1146 -56.74 14.08 1.00
N GLU A 1147 -56.11 12.90 0.95
CA GLU A 1147 -54.91 12.53 1.68
C GLU A 1147 -53.63 12.69 0.82
N GLY A 1148 -53.74 13.33 -0.34
CA GLY A 1148 -52.63 13.74 -1.23
C GLY A 1148 -52.03 12.59 -2.06
N TYR A 1149 -52.65 11.41 -2.08
CA TYR A 1149 -52.16 10.29 -2.87
C TYR A 1149 -52.70 10.32 -4.29
N TYR A 1150 -51.89 9.83 -5.23
CA TYR A 1150 -52.28 9.56 -6.61
C TYR A 1150 -51.97 8.10 -6.94
N THR A 1151 -52.82 7.46 -7.75
CA THR A 1151 -52.71 6.03 -8.07
C THR A 1151 -52.90 5.76 -9.56
N PHE A 1152 -52.01 4.98 -10.15
CA PHE A 1152 -52.07 4.52 -11.54
C PHE A 1152 -52.10 2.98 -11.59
N GLU A 1153 -52.82 2.42 -12.57
CA GLU A 1153 -52.86 0.98 -12.85
C GLU A 1153 -52.18 0.68 -14.19
N VAL A 1154 -50.92 0.24 -14.14
CA VAL A 1154 -50.01 0.18 -15.30
C VAL A 1154 -49.43 -1.22 -15.50
N PRO A 1155 -49.28 -1.73 -16.73
CA PRO A 1155 -48.47 -2.91 -16.99
C PRO A 1155 -46.97 -2.60 -16.78
N ALA A 1156 -46.13 -3.63 -16.87
CA ALA A 1156 -44.67 -3.45 -16.87
C ALA A 1156 -44.21 -2.56 -18.03
N GLY A 1157 -43.18 -1.73 -17.79
CA GLY A 1157 -42.68 -0.76 -18.75
C GLY A 1157 -41.91 0.39 -18.12
N ALA A 1158 -41.31 1.24 -18.96
CA ALA A 1158 -40.65 2.47 -18.54
C ALA A 1158 -41.60 3.66 -18.76
N TYR A 1159 -41.80 4.45 -17.71
CA TYR A 1159 -42.72 5.58 -17.67
C TYR A 1159 -42.05 6.80 -17.03
N THR A 1160 -42.53 7.99 -17.40
CA THR A 1160 -42.23 9.25 -16.71
C THR A 1160 -43.52 9.80 -16.12
N ILE A 1161 -43.49 10.09 -14.83
CA ILE A 1161 -44.58 10.75 -14.10
C ILE A 1161 -44.23 12.23 -14.03
N THR A 1162 -45.12 13.12 -14.47
CA THR A 1162 -44.94 14.58 -14.37
C THR A 1162 -46.12 15.22 -13.66
N ILE A 1163 -45.89 16.35 -13.00
CA ILE A 1163 -46.94 17.11 -12.31
C ILE A 1163 -47.43 18.23 -13.23
N ASP A 1164 -48.75 18.35 -13.41
CA ASP A 1164 -49.38 19.45 -14.15
C ASP A 1164 -49.33 20.71 -13.27
N SER A 1165 -48.31 21.55 -13.46
CA SER A 1165 -48.03 22.71 -12.61
C SER A 1165 -49.19 23.72 -12.54
N ALA A 1166 -50.05 23.78 -13.56
CA ALA A 1166 -51.26 24.60 -13.57
C ALA A 1166 -52.35 24.13 -12.57
N THR A 1167 -52.21 22.92 -12.03
CA THR A 1167 -53.05 22.37 -10.94
C THR A 1167 -52.38 22.41 -9.57
N VAL A 1168 -51.13 22.89 -9.55
CA VAL A 1168 -50.33 23.37 -8.42
C VAL A 1168 -51.00 24.46 -7.56
N PRO A 1169 -51.41 24.32 -6.28
CA PRO A 1169 -51.72 25.51 -5.50
C PRO A 1169 -50.46 26.40 -5.40
N LEU A 1170 -50.53 27.61 -5.96
CA LEU A 1170 -49.41 28.55 -6.26
C LEU A 1170 -48.48 28.93 -5.09
N GLN A 1171 -48.76 28.43 -3.88
CA GLN A 1171 -48.00 28.68 -2.67
C GLN A 1171 -46.95 27.58 -2.39
N PHE A 1172 -46.86 26.54 -3.24
CA PHE A 1172 -45.96 25.39 -3.09
C PHE A 1172 -45.07 25.22 -4.33
N VAL A 1173 -43.76 25.04 -4.11
CA VAL A 1173 -42.76 24.76 -5.16
C VAL A 1173 -42.06 23.42 -4.87
N TYR A 1174 -41.78 22.63 -5.91
CA TYR A 1174 -41.26 21.27 -5.79
C TYR A 1174 -40.09 21.02 -6.76
N ASP A 1175 -39.01 20.44 -6.25
CA ASP A 1175 -37.71 20.40 -6.96
C ASP A 1175 -37.63 19.29 -8.03
N GLN A 1176 -38.64 18.42 -8.15
CA GLN A 1176 -38.67 17.32 -9.12
C GLN A 1176 -39.90 17.41 -10.04
N PRO A 1177 -39.77 18.02 -11.24
CA PRO A 1177 -40.88 18.15 -12.19
C PRO A 1177 -41.23 16.83 -12.90
N ALA A 1178 -40.31 15.87 -12.92
CA ALA A 1178 -40.47 14.57 -13.57
C ALA A 1178 -39.80 13.44 -12.76
N LEU A 1179 -40.52 12.32 -12.58
CA LEU A 1179 -40.01 11.11 -11.93
C LEU A 1179 -40.04 9.94 -12.92
N THR A 1180 -38.88 9.39 -13.27
CA THR A 1180 -38.78 8.24 -14.18
C THR A 1180 -38.90 6.93 -13.39
N LEU A 1181 -39.80 6.04 -13.82
CA LEU A 1181 -40.14 4.77 -13.17
C LEU A 1181 -40.05 3.61 -14.17
N LYS A 1182 -39.26 2.58 -13.85
CA LYS A 1182 -39.21 1.31 -14.57
C LYS A 1182 -39.99 0.25 -13.79
N VAL A 1183 -41.23 -0.02 -14.20
CA VAL A 1183 -42.09 -1.06 -13.63
C VAL A 1183 -41.67 -2.41 -14.19
N ILE A 1184 -41.24 -3.33 -13.32
CA ILE A 1184 -40.74 -4.66 -13.68
C ILE A 1184 -41.89 -5.67 -13.66
N SER A 1185 -41.99 -6.51 -14.72
CA SER A 1185 -43.04 -7.53 -14.85
C SER A 1185 -42.99 -8.57 -13.75
N LYS A 1186 -44.15 -8.89 -13.16
CA LYS A 1186 -44.33 -9.85 -12.06
C LYS A 1186 -45.72 -10.49 -12.10
N GLU A 1187 -45.83 -11.67 -11.50
CA GLU A 1187 -46.98 -12.58 -11.62
C GLU A 1187 -48.27 -12.10 -10.93
N THR A 1188 -48.14 -11.20 -9.96
CA THR A 1188 -49.25 -10.66 -9.17
C THR A 1188 -49.29 -9.14 -9.26
N PRO A 1189 -50.48 -8.51 -9.19
CA PRO A 1189 -50.60 -7.06 -9.06
C PRO A 1189 -49.77 -6.55 -7.88
N GLN A 1190 -48.79 -5.68 -8.16
CA GLN A 1190 -47.86 -5.18 -7.15
C GLN A 1190 -48.26 -3.76 -6.77
N ARG A 1191 -48.35 -3.49 -5.46
CA ARG A 1191 -48.53 -2.12 -4.94
C ARG A 1191 -47.17 -1.45 -4.82
N ILE A 1192 -46.78 -0.75 -5.87
CA ILE A 1192 -45.51 -0.03 -5.95
C ILE A 1192 -45.73 1.34 -5.30
N LYS A 1193 -45.25 1.50 -4.05
CA LYS A 1193 -45.27 2.80 -3.38
C LYS A 1193 -44.08 3.64 -3.85
N LEU A 1194 -44.34 4.80 -4.43
CA LEU A 1194 -43.30 5.76 -4.79
C LEU A 1194 -42.76 6.48 -3.55
N LYS A 1195 -41.56 7.08 -3.64
CA LYS A 1195 -41.16 8.12 -2.68
C LYS A 1195 -42.20 9.23 -2.69
N THR A 1196 -42.53 9.75 -1.51
CA THR A 1196 -43.36 10.96 -1.39
C THR A 1196 -42.67 12.11 -2.13
N ILE A 1197 -43.41 12.82 -2.96
CA ILE A 1197 -42.94 14.07 -3.56
C ILE A 1197 -43.26 15.18 -2.56
N TYR A 1198 -42.25 15.99 -2.25
CA TYR A 1198 -42.35 17.09 -1.30
C TYR A 1198 -42.39 18.43 -2.05
N ALA A 1199 -43.19 19.36 -1.56
CA ALA A 1199 -43.20 20.74 -2.02
C ALA A 1199 -42.99 21.69 -0.82
N ASN A 1200 -42.11 22.67 -0.99
CA ASN A 1200 -41.83 23.68 0.02
C ASN A 1200 -42.85 24.81 -0.10
N TYR A 1201 -43.51 25.18 1.00
CA TYR A 1201 -44.43 26.33 1.02
C TYR A 1201 -43.65 27.64 1.06
N ILE A 1202 -43.89 28.52 0.09
CA ILE A 1202 -43.26 29.83 0.02
C ILE A 1202 -44.23 30.88 0.55
N GLU A 1203 -43.97 31.39 1.76
CA GLU A 1203 -44.73 32.50 2.34
C GLU A 1203 -44.27 33.84 1.72
N LEU A 1204 -44.85 34.20 0.57
CA LEU A 1204 -44.64 35.50 -0.07
C LEU A 1204 -45.19 36.64 0.82
N LYS A 1205 -44.28 37.42 1.43
CA LYS A 1205 -44.61 38.63 2.18
C LYS A 1205 -44.66 39.85 1.25
N ASN A 1206 -45.83 40.01 0.65
CA ASN A 1206 -46.21 40.91 -0.46
C ASN A 1206 -45.74 40.42 -1.83
#